data_AF-A0A1F7GV69-F1
#
_entry.id   AF-A0A1F7GV69-F1
#
_cell.length_a   1.000
_cell.length_b   1.000
_cell.length_c   1.000
_cell.angle_alpha   90.00
_cell.angle_beta   90.00
_cell.angle_gamma   90.00
#
_symmetry.space_group_name_H-M   'P 1'
#
loop_
_entity.id
_entity.type
_entity.pdbx_description
1 polymer ?
#
loop_
_entity_poly.entity_id
_entity_poly.type
_entity_poly.pdbx_seq_one_letter_code
_entity_poly.pdbx_strand_id
1 'polypeptide(L)'
;MEDLPEKLRELTHKKYFPFIAVIFFAFLTALVFALLAYQSNNPPLDKLRSQVGQEQQGSSRSQTPFSPIDRIISAISGRQKTAGGGQGTDKDGTTGGGKQSPQAQLPDEQQAKIIYEKIQKEALPMPKVDVDEYVLKTTLPQVPESVNIYSLKTNYTDEEVETFASRLGFSPIDGQNAVLEKGSKLTQIYDFKKQLYLGFNRKDGTFVFLSEKGIPVDTITSNGNDIAQTFLTTIGINHECLRPVSGYEKTSQPDSEYVVLHCDWQTIGLPILSSLGMLNLPDNRALTQVQLGEIDPDTPEHGDIAFSSNDSLQKQPTDFNSIIVKIDQATGNILGVSSNFQPIEGVSSLSSERIITPQQALADLNNQQSEFAFATPTGEGFIDLRTVFANNIAQAQSAEITDFVLAYNVIPHVATPYLCPFWLTRSFGEMQTGYGGKFIHALRAVDDPRCDFGDILGLSTTLVQAGFTPTPAPTNFKPQPSVFQSEGNSPKYGTFTFKGAGQPPQDSSCPVADQFTNVVKVGSDPGVYMCWIDTNTTQCTRGCKPRTWYSCLTDEAAQTTSVEDQSLRAEILNFRRTFWSKADFGNREQYPIPDGFTGQIIACSKLTTGSPSIFIYSEKPQKVSVSLDPLGHVGYADPAFTSDKTQWNLTTSIDGTLIFENGITRKRAHWEYRRYPILEELHSYNLPQEGYVVRSTDVYSFIQQNVAQQIGLNEYETQQLIAEFNREMKNVTSDFVKLQLLPYDFLHSYLKVSINPTPKSFYRYLFYITPAQKDETLNQPHIEKVVRNGLVVVEVGALANPD
;
A
#
# COMPACT_ATOMS: atom_id res chain seq x y z
N MET A 1 -22.34 -52.23 8.39
CA MET A 1 -20.92 -52.11 8.05
C MET A 1 -20.63 -53.26 7.10
N GLU A 2 -20.88 -53.05 5.82
CA GLU A 2 -20.61 -54.01 4.73
C GLU A 2 -20.79 -53.19 3.45
N ASP A 3 -19.88 -53.41 2.49
CA ASP A 3 -20.01 -53.02 1.07
C ASP A 3 -19.24 -51.80 0.50
N LEU A 4 -17.95 -51.67 0.85
CA LEU A 4 -16.97 -50.91 0.06
C LEU A 4 -16.12 -51.77 -0.92
N PRO A 5 -15.88 -53.08 -0.71
CA PRO A 5 -15.06 -53.88 -1.63
C PRO A 5 -15.71 -54.17 -3.00
N GLU A 6 -17.05 -54.21 -3.13
CA GLU A 6 -17.68 -54.52 -4.42
C GLU A 6 -17.70 -53.33 -5.40
N LYS A 7 -17.74 -52.08 -4.92
CA LYS A 7 -17.66 -50.89 -5.78
C LYS A 7 -16.28 -50.68 -6.42
N LEU A 8 -15.21 -51.20 -5.80
CA LEU A 8 -13.86 -51.18 -6.37
C LEU A 8 -13.65 -52.24 -7.47
N ARG A 9 -14.51 -53.26 -7.54
CA ARG A 9 -14.44 -54.32 -8.54
C ARG A 9 -15.08 -53.94 -9.89
N GLU A 10 -15.84 -52.86 -9.95
CA GLU A 10 -16.50 -52.40 -11.19
C GLU A 10 -15.65 -51.45 -12.06
N LEU A 11 -14.50 -50.95 -11.58
CA LEU A 11 -13.65 -50.02 -12.36
C LEU A 11 -12.51 -50.68 -13.16
N THR A 12 -12.35 -52.01 -13.10
CA THR A 12 -11.21 -52.72 -13.74
C THR A 12 -11.45 -53.26 -15.14
N HIS A 13 -12.54 -52.90 -15.82
CA HIS A 13 -12.74 -53.27 -17.22
C HIS A 13 -12.92 -52.06 -18.14
N LYS A 14 -11.80 -51.47 -18.58
CA LYS A 14 -11.64 -50.87 -19.93
C LYS A 14 -10.16 -50.58 -20.25
N LYS A 15 -9.56 -51.50 -21.01
CA LYS A 15 -8.47 -51.39 -22.02
C LYS A 15 -7.20 -50.51 -21.81
N TYR A 16 -7.01 -49.78 -20.71
CA TYR A 16 -5.86 -48.85 -20.56
C TYR A 16 -4.86 -49.21 -19.44
N PHE A 17 -5.15 -50.23 -18.62
CA PHE A 17 -4.24 -50.68 -17.55
C PHE A 17 -2.83 -51.10 -18.03
N PRO A 18 -2.65 -51.85 -19.14
CA PRO A 18 -1.30 -52.18 -19.62
C PRO A 18 -0.53 -50.96 -20.17
N PHE A 19 -1.23 -49.89 -20.60
CA PHE A 19 -0.60 -48.66 -21.08
C PHE A 19 -0.08 -47.79 -19.93
N ILE A 20 -0.84 -47.71 -18.83
CA ILE A 20 -0.47 -46.93 -17.64
C ILE A 20 0.71 -47.59 -16.91
N ALA A 21 0.76 -48.93 -16.85
CA ALA A 21 1.89 -49.65 -16.26
C ALA A 21 3.21 -49.45 -17.03
N VAL A 22 3.17 -49.43 -18.37
CA VAL A 22 4.36 -49.19 -19.21
C VAL A 22 4.86 -47.75 -19.08
N ILE A 23 3.97 -46.76 -19.03
CA ILE A 23 4.32 -45.35 -18.82
C ILE A 23 4.92 -45.12 -17.41
N PHE A 24 4.35 -45.76 -16.39
CA PHE A 24 4.85 -45.66 -15.02
C PHE A 24 6.25 -46.26 -14.87
N PHE A 25 6.52 -47.43 -15.45
CA PHE A 25 7.86 -48.05 -15.41
C PHE A 25 8.90 -47.30 -16.26
N ALA A 26 8.50 -46.71 -17.40
CA ALA A 26 9.37 -45.85 -18.21
C ALA A 26 9.75 -44.55 -17.49
N PHE A 27 8.82 -43.96 -16.74
CA PHE A 27 9.07 -42.77 -15.93
C PHE A 27 10.00 -43.08 -14.75
N LEU A 28 9.81 -44.24 -14.10
CA LEU A 28 10.68 -44.70 -13.00
C LEU A 28 12.10 -44.99 -13.48
N THR A 29 12.28 -45.57 -14.68
CA THR A 29 13.61 -45.80 -15.26
C THR A 29 14.29 -44.49 -15.67
N ALA A 30 13.56 -43.54 -16.26
CA ALA A 30 14.09 -42.22 -16.58
C ALA A 30 14.55 -41.44 -15.33
N LEU A 31 13.81 -41.57 -14.22
CA LEU A 31 14.17 -40.96 -12.93
C LEU A 31 15.46 -41.57 -12.35
N VAL A 32 15.64 -42.90 -12.47
CA VAL A 32 16.86 -43.59 -12.03
C VAL A 32 18.06 -43.21 -12.90
N PHE A 33 17.91 -43.08 -14.22
CA PHE A 33 18.98 -42.60 -15.10
C PHE A 33 19.33 -41.12 -14.87
N ALA A 34 18.35 -40.27 -14.56
CA ALA A 34 18.59 -38.87 -14.18
C ALA A 34 19.35 -38.76 -12.84
N LEU A 35 19.03 -39.60 -11.86
CA LEU A 35 19.76 -39.69 -10.58
C LEU A 35 21.18 -40.24 -10.75
N LEU A 36 21.39 -41.22 -11.64
CA LEU A 36 22.72 -41.75 -11.96
C LEU A 36 23.56 -40.77 -12.79
N ALA A 37 22.94 -39.96 -13.66
CA ALA A 37 23.61 -38.89 -14.40
C ALA A 37 23.96 -37.68 -13.50
N TYR A 38 23.16 -37.42 -12.47
CA TYR A 38 23.46 -36.39 -11.45
C TYR A 38 24.65 -36.78 -10.56
N GLN A 39 24.91 -38.09 -10.38
CA GLN A 39 26.07 -38.60 -9.62
C GLN A 39 27.38 -38.63 -10.41
N SER A 40 27.41 -38.37 -11.74
CA SER A 40 28.61 -38.58 -12.57
C SER A 40 29.49 -37.35 -12.83
N ASN A 41 29.18 -36.16 -12.29
CA ASN A 41 29.90 -34.91 -12.60
C ASN A 41 30.68 -34.24 -11.45
N ASN A 42 31.21 -34.99 -10.48
CA ASN A 42 32.28 -34.52 -9.60
C ASN A 42 33.51 -35.45 -9.67
N PRO A 43 34.76 -34.92 -9.71
CA PRO A 43 35.97 -35.73 -9.82
C PRO A 43 36.30 -36.54 -8.55
N PRO A 44 37.09 -37.62 -8.65
CA PRO A 44 37.15 -38.70 -7.66
C PRO A 44 37.89 -38.37 -6.35
N LEU A 45 37.39 -39.00 -5.29
CA LEU A 45 37.65 -38.87 -3.85
C LEU A 45 39.09 -39.15 -3.35
N ASP A 46 40.08 -39.29 -4.23
CA ASP A 46 41.45 -39.70 -3.86
C ASP A 46 42.47 -38.56 -3.81
N LYS A 47 42.06 -37.30 -4.03
CA LYS A 47 42.88 -36.11 -3.71
C LYS A 47 42.57 -35.45 -2.36
N LEU A 48 41.60 -35.95 -1.59
CA LEU A 48 41.28 -35.48 -0.23
C LEU A 48 41.85 -36.38 0.88
N ARG A 49 42.49 -37.51 0.53
CA ARG A 49 43.16 -38.40 1.49
C ARG A 49 44.61 -38.04 1.82
N SER A 50 45.20 -37.04 1.13
CA SER A 50 46.55 -36.54 1.43
C SER A 50 46.59 -35.32 2.34
N GLN A 51 45.46 -34.88 2.91
CA GLN A 51 45.41 -33.75 3.86
C GLN A 51 44.77 -34.11 5.22
N VAL A 52 44.58 -35.40 5.54
CA VAL A 52 44.06 -35.86 6.84
C VAL A 52 45.10 -36.74 7.56
N GLY A 53 46.33 -36.24 7.62
CA GLY A 53 47.45 -36.88 8.33
C GLY A 53 48.28 -35.84 9.08
N GLN A 54 47.68 -35.29 10.15
CA GLN A 54 48.20 -34.43 11.24
C GLN A 54 47.03 -33.48 11.60
N GLU A 55 46.36 -33.51 12.75
CA GLU A 55 46.60 -34.08 14.07
C GLU A 55 45.25 -34.49 14.70
N GLN A 56 45.28 -35.58 15.46
CA GLN A 56 44.25 -35.93 16.44
C GLN A 56 44.48 -35.12 17.72
N GLN A 57 43.41 -34.70 18.41
CA GLN A 57 43.02 -35.20 19.75
C GLN A 57 42.00 -34.25 20.43
N GLY A 58 40.90 -34.80 20.99
CA GLY A 58 40.19 -34.14 22.09
C GLY A 58 38.65 -34.23 22.12
N SER A 59 38.13 -35.40 22.49
CA SER A 59 36.89 -35.70 23.27
C SER A 59 35.67 -34.75 23.25
N SER A 60 34.50 -35.38 23.06
CA SER A 60 33.15 -34.80 23.14
C SER A 60 32.79 -34.19 24.51
N ARG A 61 32.06 -33.06 24.46
CA ARG A 61 31.05 -32.69 25.45
C ARG A 61 29.85 -32.10 24.69
N SER A 62 28.69 -32.71 24.88
CA SER A 62 27.40 -32.21 24.39
C SER A 62 27.20 -30.76 24.83
N GLN A 63 27.10 -29.84 23.88
CA GLN A 63 26.56 -28.50 24.12
C GLN A 63 25.05 -28.56 23.83
N THR A 64 24.23 -28.26 24.82
CA THR A 64 22.81 -27.97 24.63
C THR A 64 22.66 -26.75 23.73
N PRO A 65 21.78 -26.75 22.72
CA PRO A 65 21.60 -25.60 21.83
C PRO A 65 21.02 -24.40 22.59
N PHE A 66 21.56 -23.21 22.29
CA PHE A 66 21.11 -21.92 22.85
C PHE A 66 19.67 -21.59 22.43
N SER A 67 18.87 -21.06 23.38
CA SER A 67 17.51 -20.58 23.12
C SER A 67 17.52 -19.34 22.19
N PRO A 68 16.46 -19.11 21.39
CA PRO A 68 16.31 -17.90 20.56
C PRO A 68 16.41 -16.59 21.37
N ILE A 69 15.94 -16.58 22.62
CA ILE A 69 16.04 -15.42 23.50
C ILE A 69 17.49 -15.24 24.01
N ASP A 70 18.25 -16.32 24.25
CA ASP A 70 19.70 -16.19 24.57
C ASP A 70 20.52 -15.57 23.42
N ARG A 71 20.09 -15.78 22.17
CA ARG A 71 20.71 -15.13 21.00
C ARG A 71 20.39 -13.64 20.93
N ILE A 72 19.17 -13.25 21.30
CA ILE A 72 18.76 -11.85 21.40
C ILE A 72 19.49 -11.15 22.56
N ILE A 73 19.62 -11.80 23.71
CA ILE A 73 20.33 -11.27 24.90
C ILE A 73 21.83 -11.11 24.66
N SER A 74 22.47 -12.08 24.00
CA SER A 74 23.92 -12.00 23.70
C SER A 74 24.25 -10.95 22.64
N ALA A 75 23.34 -10.70 21.70
CA ALA A 75 23.49 -9.65 20.69
C ALA A 75 23.34 -8.23 21.27
N ILE A 76 22.55 -8.06 22.34
CA ILE A 76 22.22 -6.75 22.90
C ILE A 76 23.09 -6.39 24.13
N SER A 77 23.36 -7.35 25.03
CA SER A 77 24.14 -7.07 26.26
C SER A 77 25.67 -7.09 26.07
N GLY A 78 26.15 -7.59 24.92
CA GLY A 78 27.57 -7.86 24.67
C GLY A 78 28.22 -8.88 25.62
N ARG A 79 27.49 -9.45 26.59
CA ARG A 79 28.02 -10.45 27.53
C ARG A 79 27.65 -11.85 27.07
N GLN A 80 28.65 -12.63 26.66
CA GLN A 80 28.55 -14.08 26.65
C GLN A 80 28.58 -14.59 28.10
N LYS A 81 27.55 -15.33 28.53
CA LYS A 81 27.67 -16.18 29.72
C LYS A 81 28.61 -17.34 29.39
N THR A 82 29.87 -17.26 29.80
CA THR A 82 30.75 -18.43 29.87
C THR A 82 30.52 -19.16 31.19
N ALA A 83 30.28 -20.47 31.12
CA ALA A 83 30.10 -21.34 32.27
C ALA A 83 31.39 -21.45 33.11
N GLY A 84 31.42 -20.76 34.26
CA GLY A 84 32.02 -21.14 35.55
C GLY A 84 33.52 -21.47 35.70
N GLY A 85 34.18 -20.79 36.67
CA GLY A 85 35.28 -21.34 37.48
C GLY A 85 36.56 -20.49 37.54
N GLY A 86 36.90 -19.91 38.71
CA GLY A 86 38.11 -19.10 38.91
C GLY A 86 39.32 -19.88 39.44
N GLN A 87 40.52 -19.36 39.17
CA GLN A 87 41.70 -19.27 40.07
C GLN A 87 42.87 -18.60 39.32
N GLY A 88 43.63 -17.75 40.01
CA GLY A 88 44.59 -16.82 39.42
C GLY A 88 46.01 -17.33 39.20
N THR A 89 46.89 -16.46 38.70
CA THR A 89 48.22 -16.08 39.23
C THR A 89 48.97 -15.18 38.23
N ASP A 90 49.74 -14.25 38.80
CA ASP A 90 50.58 -13.22 38.15
C ASP A 90 51.69 -13.77 37.23
N LYS A 91 52.12 -12.98 36.20
CA LYS A 91 53.40 -12.24 36.19
C LYS A 91 53.82 -11.72 34.80
N ASP A 92 54.28 -10.46 34.83
CA ASP A 92 55.30 -9.78 34.03
C ASP A 92 55.29 -9.79 32.48
N GLY A 93 55.24 -8.56 31.96
CA GLY A 93 56.28 -8.05 31.07
C GLY A 93 56.12 -8.35 29.58
N THR A 94 55.69 -7.35 28.82
CA THR A 94 56.49 -6.63 27.79
C THR A 94 55.55 -6.04 26.73
N THR A 95 55.83 -4.79 26.38
CA THR A 95 55.15 -3.90 25.44
C THR A 95 54.97 -4.45 24.02
N GLY A 96 53.77 -4.29 23.45
CA GLY A 96 53.57 -4.38 21.99
C GLY A 96 52.10 -4.40 21.54
N GLY A 97 51.58 -3.25 21.09
CA GLY A 97 50.48 -3.07 20.13
C GLY A 97 49.21 -3.92 20.26
N GLY A 98 48.21 -3.44 21.02
CA GLY A 98 46.85 -3.99 21.03
C GLY A 98 45.81 -2.92 20.71
N LYS A 99 45.09 -3.09 19.61
CA LYS A 99 43.93 -2.27 19.20
C LYS A 99 42.95 -2.13 20.37
N GLN A 100 42.58 -0.90 20.69
CA GLN A 100 41.38 -0.62 21.49
C GLN A 100 40.18 -1.25 20.80
N SER A 101 39.47 -2.11 21.54
CA SER A 101 38.16 -2.63 21.20
C SER A 101 37.21 -1.45 20.98
N PRO A 102 36.46 -1.39 19.86
CA PRO A 102 35.42 -0.37 19.71
C PRO A 102 34.31 -0.66 20.71
N GLN A 103 34.04 0.30 21.60
CA GLN A 103 32.75 0.37 22.29
C GLN A 103 31.66 0.38 21.22
N ALA A 104 30.73 -0.58 21.28
CA ALA A 104 29.52 -0.52 20.48
C ALA A 104 28.69 0.69 20.97
N GLN A 105 28.76 1.79 20.23
CA GLN A 105 27.81 2.90 20.35
C GLN A 105 26.53 2.49 19.63
N LEU A 106 25.41 2.56 20.36
CA LEU A 106 24.05 2.53 19.81
C LEU A 106 23.92 3.59 18.69
N PRO A 107 23.02 3.40 17.70
CA PRO A 107 22.73 4.44 16.72
C PRO A 107 22.42 5.75 17.43
N ASP A 108 23.10 6.82 17.04
CA ASP A 108 22.99 8.12 17.68
C ASP A 108 21.52 8.58 17.63
N GLU A 109 20.95 8.93 18.78
CA GLU A 109 19.55 9.38 18.91
C GLU A 109 19.28 10.59 17.98
N GLN A 110 20.34 11.38 17.71
CA GLN A 110 20.36 12.44 16.71
C GLN A 110 20.13 11.94 15.28
N GLN A 111 20.66 10.78 14.88
CA GLN A 111 20.57 10.28 13.52
C GLN A 111 19.17 9.76 13.19
N ALA A 112 18.52 9.06 14.12
CA ALA A 112 17.10 8.68 14.01
C ALA A 112 16.19 9.91 14.01
N LYS A 113 16.50 10.91 14.83
CA LYS A 113 15.79 12.20 14.84
C LYS A 113 15.96 12.97 13.53
N ILE A 114 17.15 13.00 12.94
CA ILE A 114 17.41 13.62 11.63
C ILE A 114 16.65 12.91 10.51
N ILE A 115 16.59 11.57 10.52
CA ILE A 115 15.80 10.79 9.55
C ILE A 115 14.32 11.10 9.69
N TYR A 116 13.80 11.14 10.93
CA TYR A 116 12.40 11.48 11.22
C TYR A 116 12.05 12.91 10.83
N GLU A 117 12.90 13.90 11.17
CA GLU A 117 12.74 15.31 10.78
C GLU A 117 12.82 15.49 9.26
N LYS A 118 13.65 14.70 8.57
CA LYS A 118 13.77 14.71 7.11
C LYS A 118 12.53 14.10 6.43
N ILE A 119 12.01 12.99 6.95
CA ILE A 119 10.75 12.37 6.50
C ILE A 119 9.58 13.34 6.66
N GLN A 120 9.46 13.99 7.82
CA GLN A 120 8.44 15.01 8.10
C GLN A 120 8.54 16.20 7.13
N LYS A 121 9.75 16.59 6.74
CA LYS A 121 9.99 17.68 5.79
C LYS A 121 9.70 17.32 4.33
N GLU A 122 9.68 16.02 4.00
CA GLU A 122 9.54 15.50 2.62
C GLU A 122 8.21 14.79 2.35
N ALA A 123 7.40 14.53 3.37
CA ALA A 123 6.03 14.06 3.25
C ALA A 123 5.15 15.17 2.63
N LEU A 124 4.41 14.85 1.56
CA LEU A 124 3.40 15.77 1.03
C LEU A 124 2.25 15.80 2.05
N PRO A 125 1.80 16.99 2.52
CA PRO A 125 0.67 17.09 3.44
C PRO A 125 -0.58 16.42 2.86
N MET A 126 -1.53 15.95 3.68
CA MET A 126 -2.76 15.36 3.14
C MET A 126 -3.47 16.44 2.31
N PRO A 127 -4.07 16.11 1.17
CA PRO A 127 -4.72 17.12 0.35
C PRO A 127 -5.86 17.76 1.15
N LYS A 128 -5.93 19.08 1.14
CA LYS A 128 -7.08 19.79 1.69
C LYS A 128 -8.29 19.42 0.83
N VAL A 129 -9.38 18.96 1.44
CA VAL A 129 -10.64 18.73 0.74
C VAL A 129 -11.36 20.06 0.55
N ASP A 130 -11.78 20.35 -0.68
CA ASP A 130 -12.52 21.56 -1.03
C ASP A 130 -13.60 21.21 -2.05
N VAL A 131 -14.82 21.00 -1.57
CA VAL A 131 -15.97 20.64 -2.39
C VAL A 131 -17.01 21.75 -2.26
N ASP A 132 -17.45 22.31 -3.39
CA ASP A 132 -18.37 23.46 -3.37
C ASP A 132 -19.80 23.04 -2.97
N GLU A 133 -20.26 21.86 -3.42
CA GLU A 133 -21.62 21.36 -3.15
C GLU A 133 -21.64 19.84 -2.87
N TYR A 134 -22.34 19.43 -1.79
CA TYR A 134 -22.64 18.02 -1.57
C TYR A 134 -24.08 17.68 -1.92
N VAL A 135 -24.27 16.74 -2.84
CA VAL A 135 -25.59 16.28 -3.29
C VAL A 135 -25.95 14.98 -2.59
N LEU A 136 -27.00 14.99 -1.79
CA LEU A 136 -27.45 13.81 -1.05
C LEU A 136 -28.08 12.77 -2.00
N LYS A 137 -27.46 11.59 -2.14
CA LYS A 137 -27.98 10.42 -2.90
C LYS A 137 -28.42 9.26 -2.03
N THR A 138 -28.35 9.43 -0.72
CA THR A 138 -28.76 8.45 0.28
C THR A 138 -29.81 9.05 1.22
N THR A 139 -30.44 8.23 2.06
CA THR A 139 -31.39 8.72 3.06
C THR A 139 -30.64 9.11 4.33
N LEU A 140 -30.95 10.28 4.90
CA LEU A 140 -30.42 10.63 6.21
C LEU A 140 -30.92 9.63 7.27
N PRO A 141 -30.04 9.17 8.17
CA PRO A 141 -30.42 8.28 9.26
C PRO A 141 -31.36 8.98 10.25
N GLN A 142 -32.04 8.21 11.09
CA GLN A 142 -32.83 8.77 12.19
C GLN A 142 -31.93 9.14 13.37
N VAL A 143 -32.31 10.17 14.12
CA VAL A 143 -31.63 10.53 15.37
C VAL A 143 -31.95 9.44 16.40
N PRO A 144 -30.95 8.78 17.01
CA PRO A 144 -31.20 7.80 18.06
C PRO A 144 -31.68 8.48 19.35
N GLU A 145 -32.36 7.73 20.22
CA GLU A 145 -32.84 8.25 21.51
C GLU A 145 -31.69 8.61 22.47
N SER A 146 -30.57 7.89 22.35
CA SER A 146 -29.34 8.15 23.10
C SER A 146 -28.11 7.65 22.36
N VAL A 147 -26.95 8.18 22.72
CA VAL A 147 -25.63 7.71 22.29
C VAL A 147 -24.67 7.70 23.47
N ASN A 148 -23.62 6.89 23.39
CA ASN A 148 -22.61 6.80 24.43
C ASN A 148 -21.34 7.54 24.02
N ILE A 149 -20.64 8.09 25.01
CA ILE A 149 -19.25 8.51 24.93
C ILE A 149 -18.45 7.60 25.87
N TYR A 150 -17.41 6.96 25.36
CA TYR A 150 -16.53 6.12 26.17
C TYR A 150 -15.25 6.87 26.50
N SER A 151 -14.87 6.91 27.78
CA SER A 151 -13.54 7.40 28.19
C SER A 151 -12.53 6.28 28.02
N LEU A 152 -11.43 6.58 27.35
CA LEU A 152 -10.37 5.62 27.02
C LEU A 152 -9.13 5.92 27.87
N LYS A 153 -8.46 4.87 28.34
CA LYS A 153 -7.20 5.00 29.05
C LYS A 153 -6.14 5.59 28.12
N THR A 154 -5.49 6.65 28.57
CA THR A 154 -4.33 7.26 27.91
C THR A 154 -3.26 7.60 28.93
N ASN A 155 -2.05 7.88 28.46
CA ASN A 155 -0.95 8.40 29.29
C ASN A 155 -0.63 7.52 30.51
N TYR A 156 -0.21 6.30 30.25
CA TYR A 156 0.21 5.35 31.26
C TYR A 156 1.48 5.83 31.96
N THR A 157 1.42 5.83 33.28
CA THR A 157 2.57 6.03 34.15
C THR A 157 3.50 4.82 34.10
N ASP A 158 4.76 5.03 34.48
CA ASP A 158 5.71 3.93 34.55
C ASP A 158 5.26 2.85 35.56
N GLU A 159 4.69 3.26 36.70
CA GLU A 159 4.15 2.34 37.72
C GLU A 159 3.00 1.47 37.19
N GLU A 160 2.12 2.03 36.35
CA GLU A 160 1.06 1.26 35.71
C GLU A 160 1.62 0.23 34.72
N VAL A 161 2.66 0.56 33.96
CA VAL A 161 3.33 -0.37 33.04
C VAL A 161 4.04 -1.48 33.82
N GLU A 162 4.70 -1.14 34.94
CA GLU A 162 5.36 -2.12 35.80
C GLU A 162 4.35 -3.06 36.47
N THR A 163 3.22 -2.52 36.93
CA THR A 163 2.09 -3.30 37.44
C THR A 163 1.53 -4.22 36.37
N PHE A 164 1.36 -3.72 35.14
CA PHE A 164 0.93 -4.54 34.01
C PHE A 164 1.90 -5.69 33.72
N ALA A 165 3.22 -5.41 33.70
CA ALA A 165 4.25 -6.44 33.54
C ALA A 165 4.21 -7.47 34.67
N SER A 166 3.97 -7.05 35.92
CA SER A 166 3.84 -7.98 37.05
C SER A 166 2.69 -8.97 36.88
N ARG A 167 1.56 -8.53 36.30
CA ARG A 167 0.40 -9.40 36.00
C ARG A 167 0.70 -10.40 34.88
N LEU A 168 1.60 -10.03 33.96
CA LEU A 168 2.19 -10.93 32.97
C LEU A 168 3.28 -11.84 33.55
N GLY A 169 3.47 -11.86 34.87
CA GLY A 169 4.37 -12.77 35.55
C GLY A 169 5.85 -12.37 35.45
N PHE A 170 6.17 -11.12 35.06
CA PHE A 170 7.55 -10.63 35.12
C PHE A 170 8.09 -10.61 36.55
N SER A 171 9.40 -10.81 36.70
CA SER A 171 10.10 -10.58 37.95
C SER A 171 10.16 -9.07 38.26
N PRO A 172 10.34 -8.67 39.53
CA PRO A 172 10.59 -7.28 39.88
C PRO A 172 11.73 -6.69 39.05
N ILE A 173 11.55 -5.45 38.58
CA ILE A 173 12.53 -4.75 37.74
C ILE A 173 13.68 -4.26 38.64
N ASP A 174 14.72 -5.08 38.74
CA ASP A 174 15.88 -4.86 39.61
C ASP A 174 17.19 -4.67 38.82
N GLY A 175 17.11 -4.67 37.47
CA GLY A 175 18.25 -4.57 36.58
C GLY A 175 19.10 -5.86 36.48
N GLN A 176 18.74 -6.92 37.19
CA GLN A 176 19.44 -8.21 37.19
C GLN A 176 18.58 -9.34 36.59
N ASN A 177 17.33 -9.44 37.04
CA ASN A 177 16.35 -10.43 36.61
C ASN A 177 15.47 -9.87 35.49
N ALA A 178 14.96 -8.66 35.69
CA ALA A 178 14.24 -7.91 34.68
C ALA A 178 14.89 -6.55 34.42
N VAL A 179 15.06 -6.22 33.15
CA VAL A 179 15.65 -4.96 32.66
C VAL A 179 14.57 -4.16 31.94
N LEU A 180 14.54 -2.86 32.24
CA LEU A 180 13.62 -1.91 31.63
C LEU A 180 14.41 -0.90 30.81
N GLU A 181 13.98 -0.71 29.57
CA GLU A 181 14.50 0.29 28.64
C GLU A 181 13.39 1.28 28.30
N LYS A 182 13.65 2.57 28.51
CA LYS A 182 12.69 3.65 28.30
C LYS A 182 13.09 4.50 27.10
N GLY A 183 12.26 4.48 26.06
CA GLY A 183 12.26 5.49 25.02
C GLY A 183 11.30 6.64 25.34
N SER A 184 11.16 7.59 24.44
CA SER A 184 10.27 8.76 24.62
C SER A 184 8.78 8.39 24.75
N LYS A 185 8.32 7.33 24.08
CA LYS A 185 6.91 6.86 24.12
C LYS A 185 6.75 5.36 24.39
N LEU A 186 7.75 4.57 24.01
CA LEU A 186 7.77 3.12 24.16
C LEU A 186 8.58 2.74 25.40
N THR A 187 8.03 1.85 26.23
CA THR A 187 8.73 1.17 27.32
C THR A 187 8.91 -0.28 26.95
N GLN A 188 10.12 -0.80 27.11
CA GLN A 188 10.45 -2.20 26.84
C GLN A 188 10.92 -2.86 28.13
N ILE A 189 10.41 -4.05 28.42
CA ILE A 189 10.77 -4.82 29.61
C ILE A 189 11.17 -6.22 29.17
N TYR A 190 12.33 -6.66 29.66
CA TYR A 190 12.90 -7.98 29.39
C TYR A 190 13.09 -8.72 30.71
N ASP A 191 12.54 -9.92 30.85
CA ASP A 191 12.89 -10.84 31.94
C ASP A 191 13.69 -12.02 31.38
N PHE A 192 15.00 -11.99 31.60
CA PHE A 192 15.91 -12.97 31.02
C PHE A 192 15.80 -14.35 31.68
N LYS A 193 15.37 -14.41 32.94
CA LYS A 193 15.26 -15.66 33.70
C LYS A 193 13.99 -16.41 33.32
N LYS A 194 12.90 -15.67 33.15
CA LYS A 194 11.59 -16.19 32.77
C LYS A 194 11.39 -16.22 31.25
N GLN A 195 12.30 -15.62 30.48
CA GLN A 195 12.24 -15.56 29.02
C GLN A 195 10.98 -14.84 28.52
N LEU A 196 10.73 -13.66 29.09
CA LEU A 196 9.57 -12.81 28.78
C LEU A 196 10.01 -11.48 28.16
N TYR A 197 9.19 -10.96 27.25
CA TYR A 197 9.36 -9.64 26.64
C TYR A 197 8.04 -8.88 26.57
N LEU A 198 8.08 -7.59 26.89
CA LEU A 198 6.96 -6.66 26.74
C LEU A 198 7.45 -5.37 26.10
N GLY A 199 6.85 -4.99 24.97
CA GLY A 199 6.91 -3.63 24.44
C GLY A 199 5.57 -2.93 24.66
N PHE A 200 5.56 -1.79 25.32
CA PHE A 200 4.35 -1.08 25.75
C PHE A 200 4.42 0.41 25.39
N ASN A 201 3.44 0.90 24.61
CA ASN A 201 3.31 2.30 24.28
C ASN A 201 2.56 3.03 25.39
N ARG A 202 3.27 3.92 26.10
CA ARG A 202 2.70 4.64 27.24
C ARG A 202 1.63 5.66 26.84
N LYS A 203 1.52 6.03 25.58
CA LYS A 203 0.54 7.03 25.13
C LYS A 203 -0.87 6.45 25.05
N ASP A 204 -1.02 5.30 24.40
CA ASP A 204 -2.31 4.68 24.04
C ASP A 204 -2.50 3.29 24.63
N GLY A 205 -1.50 2.72 25.29
CA GLY A 205 -1.59 1.38 25.86
C GLY A 205 -1.46 0.24 24.86
N THR A 206 -1.12 0.53 23.60
CA THR A 206 -0.80 -0.52 22.62
C THR A 206 0.44 -1.29 23.06
N PHE A 207 0.41 -2.62 22.93
CA PHE A 207 1.50 -3.46 23.43
C PHE A 207 1.70 -4.75 22.65
N VAL A 208 2.91 -5.28 22.74
CA VAL A 208 3.27 -6.62 22.29
C VAL A 208 3.94 -7.35 23.45
N PHE A 209 3.48 -8.55 23.74
CA PHE A 209 4.01 -9.43 24.77
C PHE A 209 4.43 -10.78 24.15
N LEU A 210 5.56 -11.32 24.58
CA LEU A 210 6.08 -12.63 24.14
C LEU A 210 6.60 -13.45 25.33
N SER A 211 6.37 -14.76 25.27
CA SER A 211 6.86 -15.75 26.23
C SER A 211 7.38 -16.99 25.50
N GLU A 212 8.62 -17.38 25.78
CA GLU A 212 9.18 -18.61 25.20
C GLU A 212 8.64 -19.88 25.86
N LYS A 213 8.34 -19.83 27.16
CA LYS A 213 7.86 -20.98 27.93
C LYS A 213 6.34 -21.06 28.02
N GLY A 214 5.65 -20.02 27.58
CA GLY A 214 4.22 -19.84 27.78
C GLY A 214 3.84 -19.44 29.20
N ILE A 215 2.73 -18.70 29.35
CA ILE A 215 2.12 -18.39 30.64
C ILE A 215 0.89 -19.29 30.83
N PRO A 216 0.79 -20.05 31.92
CA PRO A 216 -0.39 -20.87 32.18
C PRO A 216 -1.61 -19.99 32.48
N VAL A 217 -2.76 -20.41 31.99
CA VAL A 217 -4.07 -19.79 32.27
C VAL A 217 -4.85 -20.75 33.14
N ASP A 218 -5.38 -20.24 34.26
CA ASP A 218 -6.20 -21.04 35.17
C ASP A 218 -7.62 -21.21 34.60
N THR A 219 -7.79 -22.20 33.72
CA THR A 219 -9.06 -22.52 33.09
C THR A 219 -9.26 -24.03 32.97
N ILE A 220 -10.52 -24.45 32.99
CA ILE A 220 -10.95 -25.87 32.94
C ILE A 220 -11.21 -26.31 31.49
N THR A 221 -11.19 -25.37 30.55
CA THR A 221 -11.52 -25.59 29.13
C THR A 221 -10.26 -25.62 28.27
N SER A 222 -10.27 -26.46 27.23
CA SER A 222 -9.22 -26.52 26.20
C SER A 222 -9.55 -25.65 24.98
N ASN A 223 -10.60 -24.84 25.05
CA ASN A 223 -11.02 -23.96 23.95
C ASN A 223 -10.18 -22.69 23.96
N GLY A 224 -9.48 -22.40 22.85
CA GLY A 224 -8.62 -21.22 22.70
C GLY A 224 -9.35 -19.89 23.00
N ASN A 225 -10.62 -19.78 22.64
CA ASN A 225 -11.43 -18.57 22.88
C ASN A 225 -11.62 -18.29 24.37
N ASP A 226 -11.92 -19.32 25.16
CA ASP A 226 -12.12 -19.20 26.61
C ASP A 226 -10.79 -18.93 27.32
N ILE A 227 -9.72 -19.60 26.88
CA ILE A 227 -8.35 -19.38 27.35
C ILE A 227 -7.96 -17.91 27.13
N ALA A 228 -8.17 -17.39 25.92
CA ALA A 228 -7.85 -16.00 25.59
C ALA A 228 -8.63 -15.00 26.47
N GLN A 229 -9.96 -15.14 26.57
CA GLN A 229 -10.78 -14.24 27.40
C GLN A 229 -10.40 -14.29 28.89
N THR A 230 -10.12 -15.48 29.41
CA THR A 230 -9.67 -15.66 30.81
C THR A 230 -8.35 -14.95 31.02
N PHE A 231 -7.38 -15.11 30.10
CA PHE A 231 -6.10 -14.43 30.17
C PHE A 231 -6.23 -12.90 30.15
N LEU A 232 -7.05 -12.35 29.25
CA LEU A 232 -7.30 -10.90 29.20
C LEU A 232 -7.88 -10.36 30.51
N THR A 233 -8.69 -11.17 31.20
CA THR A 233 -9.23 -10.84 32.52
C THR A 233 -8.11 -10.83 33.57
N THR A 234 -7.22 -11.82 33.56
CA THR A 234 -6.08 -11.91 34.48
C THR A 234 -5.14 -10.70 34.37
N ILE A 235 -4.86 -10.23 33.16
CA ILE A 235 -3.97 -9.07 32.96
C ILE A 235 -4.71 -7.73 33.13
N GLY A 236 -6.03 -7.76 33.21
CA GLY A 236 -6.89 -6.60 33.52
C GLY A 236 -7.15 -5.68 32.33
N ILE A 237 -7.22 -6.24 31.11
CA ILE A 237 -7.61 -5.50 29.89
C ILE A 237 -8.89 -6.03 29.25
N ASN A 238 -9.54 -7.01 29.89
CA ASN A 238 -10.84 -7.50 29.45
C ASN A 238 -11.91 -6.39 29.55
N HIS A 239 -12.81 -6.39 28.58
CA HIS A 239 -13.96 -5.49 28.52
C HIS A 239 -15.14 -6.26 27.92
N GLU A 240 -16.37 -5.92 28.30
CA GLU A 240 -17.57 -6.66 27.88
C GLU A 240 -17.77 -6.73 26.36
N CYS A 241 -17.22 -5.75 25.63
CA CYS A 241 -17.27 -5.73 24.17
C CYS A 241 -16.25 -6.67 23.53
N LEU A 242 -15.16 -7.06 24.21
CA LEU A 242 -14.12 -7.87 23.57
C LEU A 242 -14.63 -9.31 23.36
N ARG A 243 -14.80 -9.69 22.09
CA ARG A 243 -15.26 -11.02 21.68
C ARG A 243 -14.32 -11.63 20.65
N PRO A 244 -14.02 -12.94 20.74
CA PRO A 244 -13.34 -13.67 19.67
C PRO A 244 -14.17 -13.61 18.39
N VAL A 245 -13.55 -13.18 17.29
CA VAL A 245 -14.20 -13.09 15.97
C VAL A 245 -13.63 -14.09 14.97
N SER A 246 -12.36 -14.44 15.11
CA SER A 246 -11.71 -15.45 14.28
C SER A 246 -10.56 -16.13 15.01
N GLY A 247 -10.21 -17.32 14.54
CA GLY A 247 -9.02 -18.05 14.93
C GLY A 247 -8.26 -18.57 13.71
N TYR A 248 -6.95 -18.73 13.83
CA TYR A 248 -6.13 -19.27 12.74
C TYR A 248 -4.85 -19.94 13.24
N GLU A 249 -4.26 -20.76 12.39
CA GLU A 249 -3.02 -21.52 12.63
C GLU A 249 -2.01 -21.25 11.52
N LYS A 250 -0.72 -21.36 11.82
CA LYS A 250 0.36 -21.11 10.85
C LYS A 250 1.15 -22.36 10.51
N THR A 251 1.57 -22.48 9.26
CA THR A 251 2.45 -23.57 8.81
C THR A 251 3.82 -23.48 9.48
N SER A 252 4.35 -22.27 9.68
CA SER A 252 5.64 -22.05 10.34
C SER A 252 5.61 -22.34 11.85
N GLN A 253 4.43 -22.39 12.47
CA GLN A 253 4.23 -22.56 13.90
C GLN A 253 3.02 -23.47 14.17
N PRO A 254 3.13 -24.77 13.84
CA PRO A 254 1.99 -25.69 13.80
C PRO A 254 1.43 -26.02 15.20
N ASP A 255 2.22 -25.84 16.26
CA ASP A 255 1.80 -26.11 17.64
C ASP A 255 1.10 -24.89 18.28
N SER A 256 0.69 -23.90 17.49
CA SER A 256 0.15 -22.63 17.97
C SER A 256 -1.16 -22.25 17.30
N GLU A 257 -2.13 -21.90 18.13
CA GLU A 257 -3.40 -21.29 17.73
C GLU A 257 -3.33 -19.78 17.97
N TYR A 258 -3.91 -19.00 17.05
CA TYR A 258 -4.04 -17.55 17.16
C TYR A 258 -5.53 -17.21 17.28
N VAL A 259 -5.91 -16.55 18.36
CA VAL A 259 -7.29 -16.08 18.58
C VAL A 259 -7.32 -14.57 18.40
N VAL A 260 -8.18 -14.08 17.52
CA VAL A 260 -8.40 -12.66 17.25
C VAL A 260 -9.67 -12.21 17.95
N LEU A 261 -9.54 -11.21 18.81
CA LEU A 261 -10.65 -10.58 19.52
C LEU A 261 -10.84 -9.15 19.03
N HIS A 262 -12.09 -8.72 18.93
CA HIS A 262 -12.47 -7.35 18.59
C HIS A 262 -13.54 -6.84 19.56
N CYS A 263 -13.62 -5.52 19.69
CA CYS A 263 -14.71 -4.88 20.42
C CYS A 263 -16.01 -4.92 19.59
N ASP A 264 -16.96 -5.72 20.05
CA ASP A 264 -18.27 -5.94 19.43
C ASP A 264 -19.10 -4.65 19.36
N TRP A 265 -19.53 -4.33 18.15
CA TRP A 265 -20.28 -3.11 17.86
C TRP A 265 -21.67 -3.10 18.50
N GLN A 266 -22.31 -4.25 18.68
CA GLN A 266 -23.62 -4.32 19.32
C GLN A 266 -23.51 -3.93 20.80
N THR A 267 -22.47 -4.43 21.48
CA THR A 267 -22.22 -4.14 22.89
C THR A 267 -21.97 -2.66 23.15
N ILE A 268 -21.22 -1.97 22.29
CA ILE A 268 -20.93 -0.53 22.43
C ILE A 268 -21.97 0.39 21.78
N GLY A 269 -22.95 -0.18 21.07
CA GLY A 269 -24.11 0.51 20.51
C GLY A 269 -23.93 1.18 19.13
N LEU A 270 -22.71 1.28 18.59
CA LEU A 270 -22.44 1.83 17.25
C LEU A 270 -21.25 1.11 16.58
N PRO A 271 -21.18 1.10 15.23
CA PRO A 271 -19.99 0.63 14.52
C PRO A 271 -18.73 1.44 14.88
N ILE A 272 -17.58 0.78 14.93
CA ILE A 272 -16.27 1.43 15.01
C ILE A 272 -15.66 1.42 13.61
N LEU A 273 -15.50 2.59 13.01
CA LEU A 273 -14.99 2.75 11.65
C LEU A 273 -13.70 3.57 11.64
N SER A 274 -12.71 3.08 10.91
CA SER A 274 -11.48 3.82 10.64
C SER A 274 -11.67 4.76 9.45
N SER A 275 -11.38 6.05 9.63
CA SER A 275 -11.40 7.02 8.52
C SER A 275 -10.51 6.61 7.34
N LEU A 276 -9.32 6.05 7.63
CA LEU A 276 -8.39 5.56 6.60
C LEU A 276 -8.93 4.28 5.95
N GLY A 277 -9.63 3.46 6.71
CA GLY A 277 -10.29 2.29 6.16
C GLY A 277 -11.38 2.58 5.17
N MET A 278 -12.17 3.61 5.45
CA MET A 278 -13.26 4.02 4.57
C MET A 278 -12.76 4.45 3.18
N LEU A 279 -11.53 4.98 3.08
CA LEU A 279 -10.90 5.31 1.79
C LEU A 279 -10.61 4.04 0.96
N ASN A 280 -10.20 2.96 1.63
CA ASN A 280 -9.78 1.70 1.01
C ASN A 280 -10.95 0.76 0.72
N LEU A 281 -12.17 1.11 1.14
CA LEU A 281 -13.37 0.35 0.77
C LEU A 281 -13.62 0.47 -0.74
N PRO A 282 -14.00 -0.63 -1.42
CA PRO A 282 -14.44 -0.58 -2.80
C PRO A 282 -15.57 0.43 -3.02
N ASP A 283 -15.55 1.08 -4.19
CA ASP A 283 -16.49 2.18 -4.53
C ASP A 283 -17.95 1.72 -4.56
N ASN A 284 -18.20 0.45 -4.86
CA ASN A 284 -19.53 -0.17 -4.90
C ASN A 284 -20.01 -0.70 -3.54
N ARG A 285 -19.19 -0.60 -2.49
CA ARG A 285 -19.48 -1.16 -1.17
C ARG A 285 -19.88 -0.08 -0.19
N ALA A 286 -21.11 -0.11 0.33
CA ALA A 286 -21.62 0.89 1.26
C ALA A 286 -21.00 0.75 2.67
N LEU A 287 -20.92 1.84 3.43
CA LEU A 287 -20.42 1.83 4.82
C LEU A 287 -21.30 0.98 5.73
N THR A 288 -22.60 0.93 5.46
CA THR A 288 -23.58 0.12 6.21
C THR A 288 -23.43 -1.38 5.98
N GLN A 289 -22.67 -1.79 4.96
CA GLN A 289 -22.38 -3.19 4.65
C GLN A 289 -21.06 -3.68 5.26
N VAL A 290 -20.32 -2.82 5.96
CA VAL A 290 -19.09 -3.23 6.64
C VAL A 290 -19.48 -4.03 7.88
N GLN A 291 -18.83 -5.17 8.11
CA GLN A 291 -19.03 -6.01 9.29
C GLN A 291 -17.73 -6.19 10.07
N LEU A 292 -17.86 -6.41 11.37
CA LEU A 292 -16.71 -6.66 12.25
C LEU A 292 -16.00 -7.96 11.87
N GLY A 293 -14.68 -7.91 11.73
CA GLY A 293 -13.86 -9.08 11.41
C GLY A 293 -13.99 -9.60 9.98
N GLU A 294 -14.63 -8.83 9.09
CA GLU A 294 -14.81 -9.23 7.70
C GLU A 294 -13.52 -9.12 6.89
N ILE A 295 -13.24 -10.13 6.08
CA ILE A 295 -12.14 -10.11 5.12
C ILE A 295 -12.65 -9.62 3.77
N ASP A 296 -12.03 -8.56 3.28
CA ASP A 296 -12.28 -8.05 1.94
C ASP A 296 -11.82 -9.09 0.89
N PRO A 297 -12.62 -9.40 -0.15
CA PRO A 297 -12.32 -10.44 -1.13
C PRO A 297 -10.96 -10.30 -1.81
N ASP A 298 -10.47 -9.06 -1.97
CA ASP A 298 -9.20 -8.80 -2.64
C ASP A 298 -8.01 -8.93 -1.68
N THR A 299 -8.24 -9.17 -0.38
CA THR A 299 -7.16 -9.28 0.62
C THR A 299 -6.14 -10.33 0.17
N PRO A 300 -4.84 -9.99 0.12
CA PRO A 300 -3.85 -10.96 -0.30
C PRO A 300 -3.76 -12.12 0.70
N GLU A 301 -3.44 -13.31 0.19
CA GLU A 301 -3.10 -14.45 1.02
C GLU A 301 -1.95 -14.09 1.99
N HIS A 302 -2.02 -14.63 3.20
CA HIS A 302 -0.92 -14.46 4.15
C HIS A 302 0.29 -15.33 3.76
N GLY A 303 0.08 -16.45 3.08
CA GLY A 303 1.12 -17.39 2.64
C GLY A 303 1.73 -18.27 3.74
N ASP A 304 1.35 -18.07 5.01
CA ASP A 304 1.77 -18.88 6.15
C ASP A 304 0.59 -19.34 7.03
N ILE A 305 -0.64 -18.92 6.71
CA ILE A 305 -1.83 -19.42 7.39
C ILE A 305 -2.15 -20.81 6.82
N ALA A 306 -2.19 -21.82 7.69
CA ALA A 306 -2.52 -23.20 7.33
C ALA A 306 -4.02 -23.48 7.45
N PHE A 307 -4.66 -22.86 8.43
CA PHE A 307 -6.08 -23.02 8.74
C PHE A 307 -6.62 -21.72 9.34
N SER A 308 -7.90 -21.41 9.09
CA SER A 308 -8.62 -20.36 9.80
C SER A 308 -10.09 -20.74 9.99
N SER A 309 -10.68 -20.29 11.09
CA SER A 309 -12.08 -20.53 11.45
C SER A 309 -13.09 -19.86 10.51
N ASN A 310 -12.64 -18.92 9.67
CA ASN A 310 -13.45 -18.27 8.64
C ASN A 310 -13.20 -18.85 7.23
N ASP A 311 -12.53 -20.01 7.14
CA ASP A 311 -12.18 -20.70 5.90
C ASP A 311 -11.39 -19.84 4.89
N SER A 312 -10.66 -18.82 5.38
CA SER A 312 -9.81 -17.95 4.55
C SER A 312 -8.33 -18.01 4.94
N LEU A 313 -7.46 -18.15 3.94
CA LEU A 313 -5.99 -18.08 4.09
C LEU A 313 -5.45 -16.65 3.90
N GLN A 314 -6.35 -15.68 3.78
CA GLN A 314 -6.03 -14.26 3.64
C GLN A 314 -5.52 -13.69 4.95
N LYS A 315 -4.78 -12.57 4.85
CA LYS A 315 -4.35 -11.83 6.04
C LYS A 315 -5.58 -11.43 6.88
N GLN A 316 -5.55 -11.79 8.17
CA GLN A 316 -6.68 -11.55 9.07
C GLN A 316 -6.84 -10.06 9.36
N PRO A 317 -8.08 -9.55 9.49
CA PRO A 317 -8.33 -8.14 9.73
C PRO A 317 -8.00 -7.82 11.19
N THR A 318 -6.88 -7.13 11.37
CA THR A 318 -6.41 -6.65 12.67
C THR A 318 -6.75 -5.17 12.82
N ASP A 319 -8.05 -4.87 12.66
CA ASP A 319 -8.61 -3.52 12.72
C ASP A 319 -8.28 -2.83 14.05
N PHE A 320 -8.53 -1.52 14.13
CA PHE A 320 -8.42 -0.79 15.39
C PHE A 320 -9.31 -1.45 16.46
N ASN A 321 -8.85 -1.49 17.71
CA ASN A 321 -9.53 -2.17 18.82
C ASN A 321 -9.57 -3.71 18.75
N SER A 322 -8.48 -4.31 18.28
CA SER A 322 -8.26 -5.74 18.27
C SER A 322 -7.13 -6.20 19.19
N ILE A 323 -7.25 -7.46 19.62
CA ILE A 323 -6.25 -8.20 20.38
C ILE A 323 -6.05 -9.56 19.72
N ILE A 324 -4.79 -9.91 19.46
CA ILE A 324 -4.41 -11.23 18.98
C ILE A 324 -3.69 -11.95 20.11
N VAL A 325 -4.18 -13.13 20.47
CA VAL A 325 -3.59 -13.99 21.50
C VAL A 325 -3.06 -15.25 20.84
N LYS A 326 -1.78 -15.55 21.03
CA LYS A 326 -1.15 -16.79 20.59
C LYS A 326 -1.10 -17.79 21.73
N ILE A 327 -1.62 -18.98 21.48
CA ILE A 327 -1.83 -20.05 22.46
C ILE A 327 -1.06 -21.28 21.99
N ASP A 328 -0.34 -21.93 22.90
CA ASP A 328 0.24 -23.25 22.70
C ASP A 328 -0.88 -24.31 22.75
N GLN A 329 -1.06 -25.07 21.67
CA GLN A 329 -2.19 -26.01 21.57
C GLN A 329 -2.06 -27.21 22.50
N ALA A 330 -0.85 -27.62 22.86
CA ALA A 330 -0.62 -28.78 23.70
C ALA A 330 -0.87 -28.47 25.19
N THR A 331 -0.56 -27.23 25.60
CA THR A 331 -0.58 -26.84 27.02
C THR A 331 -1.68 -25.84 27.36
N GLY A 332 -2.24 -25.12 26.38
CA GLY A 332 -3.13 -23.98 26.60
C GLY A 332 -2.41 -22.73 27.13
N ASN A 333 -1.06 -22.73 27.15
CA ASN A 333 -0.29 -21.61 27.66
C ASN A 333 -0.25 -20.45 26.66
N ILE A 334 -0.21 -19.21 27.15
CA ILE A 334 -0.08 -18.02 26.30
C ILE A 334 1.37 -17.79 25.91
N LEU A 335 1.65 -17.87 24.62
CA LEU A 335 2.98 -17.64 24.02
C LEU A 335 3.21 -16.19 23.61
N GLY A 336 2.15 -15.43 23.36
CA GLY A 336 2.27 -14.01 23.04
C GLY A 336 0.94 -13.31 22.85
N VAL A 337 0.97 -11.98 22.93
CA VAL A 337 -0.18 -11.12 22.69
C VAL A 337 0.24 -9.89 21.90
N SER A 338 -0.56 -9.50 20.93
CA SER A 338 -0.45 -8.20 20.26
C SER A 338 -1.77 -7.46 20.42
N SER A 339 -1.74 -6.26 20.99
CA SER A 339 -2.94 -5.46 21.26
C SER A 339 -2.79 -4.06 20.67
N ASN A 340 -3.77 -3.68 19.84
CA ASN A 340 -4.00 -2.29 19.48
C ASN A 340 -5.29 -1.74 20.14
N PHE A 341 -5.89 -2.49 21.06
CA PHE A 341 -7.06 -2.11 21.84
C PHE A 341 -6.71 -1.10 22.92
N GLN A 342 -7.44 0.00 22.93
CA GLN A 342 -7.34 1.02 23.97
C GLN A 342 -8.40 0.77 25.06
N PRO A 343 -8.01 0.46 26.31
CA PRO A 343 -8.96 0.11 27.36
C PRO A 343 -9.99 1.21 27.64
N ILE A 344 -11.24 0.80 27.85
CA ILE A 344 -12.36 1.66 28.22
C ILE A 344 -12.41 1.78 29.74
N GLU A 345 -12.35 3.01 30.27
CA GLU A 345 -12.41 3.29 31.71
C GLU A 345 -13.83 3.63 32.19
N GLY A 346 -14.70 4.07 31.28
CA GLY A 346 -16.01 4.56 31.64
C GLY A 346 -16.90 4.88 30.45
N VAL A 347 -18.19 5.01 30.72
CA VAL A 347 -19.23 5.33 29.73
C VAL A 347 -20.10 6.47 30.24
N SER A 348 -20.45 7.39 29.35
CA SER A 348 -21.42 8.45 29.60
C SER A 348 -22.49 8.41 28.51
N SER A 349 -23.74 8.19 28.90
CA SER A 349 -24.86 8.22 27.96
C SER A 349 -25.39 9.65 27.81
N LEU A 350 -25.66 10.06 26.58
CA LEU A 350 -26.25 11.35 26.21
C LEU A 350 -27.63 11.11 25.60
N SER A 351 -28.60 11.94 25.99
CA SER A 351 -29.94 11.94 25.40
C SER A 351 -29.95 12.59 24.02
N SER A 352 -31.01 12.32 23.24
CA SER A 352 -31.24 12.89 21.91
C SER A 352 -31.17 14.42 21.84
N GLU A 353 -31.46 15.14 22.92
CA GLU A 353 -31.35 16.61 22.99
C GLU A 353 -29.92 17.14 22.78
N ARG A 354 -28.91 16.30 23.05
CA ARG A 354 -27.48 16.63 22.88
C ARG A 354 -26.90 16.06 21.60
N ILE A 355 -27.71 15.39 20.77
CA ILE A 355 -27.30 14.82 19.50
C ILE A 355 -27.54 15.85 18.40
N ILE A 356 -26.49 16.21 17.67
CA ILE A 356 -26.56 17.03 16.48
C ILE A 356 -27.33 16.24 15.42
N THR A 357 -28.39 16.81 14.86
CA THR A 357 -29.23 16.08 13.89
C THR A 357 -28.48 15.84 12.58
N PRO A 358 -28.79 14.77 11.82
CA PRO A 358 -28.22 14.54 10.49
C PRO A 358 -28.43 15.71 9.53
N GLN A 359 -29.55 16.43 9.66
CA GLN A 359 -29.84 17.63 8.86
C GLN A 359 -28.89 18.78 9.21
N GLN A 360 -28.63 18.99 10.50
CA GLN A 360 -27.65 19.96 10.95
C GLN A 360 -26.24 19.56 10.52
N ALA A 361 -25.84 18.29 10.69
CA ALA A 361 -24.54 17.80 10.25
C ALA A 361 -24.34 17.91 8.73
N LEU A 362 -25.39 17.71 7.92
CA LEU A 362 -25.34 17.97 6.48
C LEU A 362 -25.16 19.47 6.18
N ALA A 363 -25.79 20.36 6.96
CA ALA A 363 -25.56 21.80 6.84
C ALA A 363 -24.12 22.17 7.22
N ASP A 364 -23.58 21.59 8.30
CA ASP A 364 -22.20 21.79 8.74
C ASP A 364 -21.21 21.29 7.67
N LEU A 365 -21.48 20.16 7.01
CA LEU A 365 -20.69 19.67 5.88
C LEU A 365 -20.66 20.69 4.73
N ASN A 366 -21.82 21.22 4.32
CA ASN A 366 -21.91 22.23 3.26
C ASN A 366 -21.24 23.56 3.66
N ASN A 367 -21.14 23.85 4.96
CA ASN A 367 -20.40 25.00 5.48
C ASN A 367 -18.91 24.71 5.71
N GLN A 368 -18.39 23.57 5.23
CA GLN A 368 -17.01 23.12 5.41
C GLN A 368 -16.58 22.97 6.88
N GLN A 369 -17.51 22.63 7.78
CA GLN A 369 -17.28 22.48 9.23
C GLN A 369 -17.08 21.00 9.65
N SER A 370 -16.41 20.22 8.80
CA SER A 370 -16.01 18.86 9.16
C SER A 370 -14.85 18.90 10.15
N GLU A 371 -14.87 18.00 11.13
CA GLU A 371 -13.73 17.80 12.03
C GLU A 371 -12.56 17.21 11.24
N PHE A 372 -12.84 16.20 10.42
CA PHE A 372 -11.87 15.59 9.49
C PHE A 372 -12.44 15.47 8.09
N ALA A 373 -11.56 15.63 7.12
CA ALA A 373 -11.83 15.34 5.73
C ALA A 373 -10.63 14.64 5.10
N PHE A 374 -10.89 13.59 4.35
CA PHE A 374 -9.89 12.87 3.58
C PHE A 374 -10.34 12.71 2.14
N ALA A 375 -9.40 12.74 1.21
CA ALA A 375 -9.66 12.47 -0.19
C ALA A 375 -8.66 11.47 -0.77
N THR A 376 -9.15 10.63 -1.67
CA THR A 376 -8.36 9.77 -2.55
C THR A 376 -8.94 9.81 -3.96
N PRO A 377 -8.14 9.68 -5.02
CA PRO A 377 -8.68 9.33 -6.33
C PRO A 377 -9.43 7.99 -6.26
N THR A 378 -10.47 7.85 -7.09
CA THR A 378 -11.12 6.57 -7.39
C THR A 378 -10.26 5.74 -8.35
N GLY A 379 -10.77 4.60 -8.82
CA GLY A 379 -10.04 3.74 -9.77
C GLY A 379 -8.84 3.00 -9.16
N GLU A 380 -8.06 2.38 -10.03
CA GLU A 380 -6.89 1.60 -9.66
C GLU A 380 -5.73 1.82 -10.66
N GLY A 381 -4.50 1.75 -10.16
CA GLY A 381 -3.28 1.84 -10.94
C GLY A 381 -2.32 2.92 -10.45
N PHE A 382 -1.32 3.22 -11.27
CA PHE A 382 -0.24 4.13 -10.95
C PHE A 382 -0.51 5.54 -11.47
N ILE A 383 -0.65 6.48 -10.53
CA ILE A 383 -0.93 7.90 -10.80
C ILE A 383 0.00 8.81 -9.98
N ASP A 384 0.32 10.00 -10.52
CA ASP A 384 1.04 11.02 -9.77
C ASP A 384 0.06 11.84 -8.93
N LEU A 385 0.09 11.70 -7.60
CA LEU A 385 -0.84 12.44 -6.73
C LEU A 385 -0.71 13.97 -6.85
N ARG A 386 0.38 14.51 -7.40
CA ARG A 386 0.54 15.95 -7.66
C ARG A 386 -0.17 16.43 -8.93
N THR A 387 -0.53 15.51 -9.83
CA THR A 387 -1.42 15.79 -10.96
C THR A 387 -2.88 15.66 -10.54
N VAL A 388 -3.18 14.73 -9.64
CA VAL A 388 -4.52 14.56 -9.05
C VAL A 388 -4.88 15.72 -8.12
N PHE A 389 -4.02 16.01 -7.13
CA PHE A 389 -4.21 17.05 -6.12
C PHE A 389 -3.34 18.26 -6.43
N ALA A 390 -3.73 19.04 -7.44
CA ALA A 390 -3.03 20.28 -7.77
C ALA A 390 -2.97 21.21 -6.54
N ASN A 391 -1.79 21.76 -6.25
CA ASN A 391 -1.53 22.60 -5.06
C ASN A 391 -1.88 21.91 -3.72
N ASN A 392 -1.89 20.58 -3.69
CA ASN A 392 -2.28 19.79 -2.52
C ASN A 392 -3.72 20.05 -2.06
N ILE A 393 -4.63 20.27 -3.01
CA ILE A 393 -6.06 20.44 -2.77
C ILE A 393 -6.81 19.38 -3.61
N ALA A 394 -7.73 18.67 -2.97
CA ALA A 394 -8.72 17.81 -3.62
C ALA A 394 -9.96 18.66 -3.89
N GLN A 395 -9.91 19.41 -5.00
CA GLN A 395 -10.95 20.38 -5.35
C GLN A 395 -11.99 19.77 -6.28
N ALA A 396 -13.26 19.85 -5.93
CA ALA A 396 -14.38 19.39 -6.76
C ALA A 396 -15.54 20.39 -6.72
N GLN A 397 -16.25 20.55 -7.84
CA GLN A 397 -17.45 21.40 -7.88
C GLN A 397 -18.60 20.75 -7.10
N SER A 398 -18.74 19.43 -7.20
CA SER A 398 -19.76 18.71 -6.45
C SER A 398 -19.33 17.29 -6.11
N ALA A 399 -19.88 16.76 -5.03
CA ALA A 399 -19.74 15.36 -4.65
C ALA A 399 -21.09 14.76 -4.21
N GLU A 400 -21.40 13.57 -4.70
CA GLU A 400 -22.60 12.82 -4.39
C GLU A 400 -22.39 12.01 -3.09
N ILE A 401 -23.15 12.31 -2.05
CA ILE A 401 -23.12 11.56 -0.77
C ILE A 401 -23.85 10.24 -0.96
N THR A 402 -23.09 9.15 -0.94
CA THR A 402 -23.63 7.78 -1.03
C THR A 402 -23.88 7.16 0.34
N ASP A 403 -23.12 7.59 1.35
CA ASP A 403 -23.21 7.06 2.70
C ASP A 403 -23.26 8.19 3.72
N PHE A 404 -24.15 8.06 4.70
CA PHE A 404 -24.29 8.97 5.83
C PHE A 404 -24.65 8.13 7.06
N VAL A 405 -23.67 7.82 7.91
CA VAL A 405 -23.80 6.84 8.99
C VAL A 405 -23.39 7.42 10.34
N LEU A 406 -24.05 6.98 11.40
CA LEU A 406 -23.61 7.24 12.78
C LEU A 406 -22.63 6.15 13.20
N ALA A 407 -21.41 6.53 13.57
CA ALA A 407 -20.38 5.58 13.98
C ALA A 407 -19.37 6.22 14.94
N TYR A 408 -18.62 5.41 15.65
CA TYR A 408 -17.38 5.85 16.28
C TYR A 408 -16.29 5.94 15.23
N ASN A 409 -15.63 7.10 15.14
CA ASN A 409 -14.50 7.29 14.25
C ASN A 409 -13.18 7.02 14.99
N VAL A 410 -12.29 6.28 14.34
CA VAL A 410 -10.95 5.99 14.89
C VAL A 410 -9.88 6.28 13.84
N ILE A 411 -8.75 6.81 14.30
CA ILE A 411 -7.57 7.02 13.46
C ILE A 411 -6.46 6.14 14.03
N PRO A 412 -5.93 5.18 13.25
CA PRO A 412 -4.85 4.31 13.70
C PRO A 412 -3.66 5.10 14.25
N HIS A 413 -3.08 4.62 15.35
CA HIS A 413 -1.92 5.23 16.03
C HIS A 413 -2.16 6.63 16.63
N VAL A 414 -3.42 7.07 16.72
CA VAL A 414 -3.79 8.32 17.37
C VAL A 414 -4.55 8.01 18.66
N ALA A 415 -3.87 8.19 19.78
CA ALA A 415 -4.51 8.09 21.10
C ALA A 415 -5.54 9.22 21.27
N THR A 416 -6.81 8.86 21.47
CA THR A 416 -7.84 9.81 21.89
C THR A 416 -8.26 9.49 23.33
N PRO A 417 -8.52 10.49 24.17
CA PRO A 417 -9.02 10.26 25.54
C PRO A 417 -10.49 9.81 25.55
N TYR A 418 -11.20 9.99 24.43
CA TYR A 418 -12.60 9.64 24.29
C TYR A 418 -12.86 8.96 22.94
N LEU A 419 -13.75 7.97 22.94
CA LEU A 419 -14.39 7.43 21.75
C LEU A 419 -15.75 8.12 21.60
N CYS A 420 -15.85 9.00 20.62
CA CYS A 420 -17.00 9.88 20.41
C CYS A 420 -17.78 9.50 19.15
N PRO A 421 -19.12 9.64 19.15
CA PRO A 421 -19.94 9.39 17.97
C PRO A 421 -19.77 10.52 16.94
N PHE A 422 -19.71 10.14 15.67
CA PHE A 422 -19.62 11.03 14.51
C PHE A 422 -20.65 10.65 13.44
N TRP A 423 -21.14 11.66 12.72
CA TRP A 423 -21.76 11.47 11.43
C TRP A 423 -20.65 11.34 10.39
N LEU A 424 -20.44 10.11 9.91
CA LEU A 424 -19.47 9.80 8.88
C LEU A 424 -20.14 9.82 7.51
N THR A 425 -19.52 10.52 6.57
CA THR A 425 -19.99 10.56 5.19
C THR A 425 -18.96 9.96 4.25
N ARG A 426 -19.45 9.30 3.21
CA ARG A 426 -18.67 8.97 2.02
C ARG A 426 -19.37 9.55 0.81
N SER A 427 -18.60 10.24 -0.01
CA SER A 427 -19.09 10.87 -1.23
C SER A 427 -18.13 10.71 -2.40
N PHE A 428 -18.67 10.81 -3.60
CA PHE A 428 -17.92 10.66 -4.85
C PHE A 428 -18.19 11.84 -5.77
N GLY A 429 -17.14 12.42 -6.34
CA GLY A 429 -17.24 13.59 -7.21
C GLY A 429 -16.09 13.64 -8.20
N GLU A 430 -16.17 14.53 -9.17
CA GLU A 430 -15.08 14.75 -10.11
C GLU A 430 -14.21 15.92 -9.63
N MET A 431 -12.90 15.69 -9.54
CA MET A 431 -11.95 16.74 -9.20
C MET A 431 -11.72 17.65 -10.41
N GLN A 432 -11.32 18.90 -10.17
CA GLN A 432 -11.00 19.86 -11.25
C GLN A 432 -9.89 19.40 -12.21
N THR A 433 -9.06 18.46 -11.75
CA THR A 433 -8.00 17.81 -12.54
C THR A 433 -8.52 16.70 -13.46
N GLY A 434 -9.82 16.43 -13.42
CA GLY A 434 -10.52 15.42 -14.21
C GLY A 434 -10.62 14.06 -13.52
N TYR A 435 -9.83 13.79 -12.48
CA TYR A 435 -9.88 12.49 -11.78
C TYR A 435 -11.18 12.34 -10.99
N GLY A 436 -11.74 11.12 -10.97
CA GLY A 436 -12.75 10.78 -9.98
C GLY A 436 -12.15 10.83 -8.58
N GLY A 437 -12.92 11.33 -7.62
CA GLY A 437 -12.53 11.51 -6.23
C GLY A 437 -13.51 10.86 -5.28
N LYS A 438 -12.97 10.28 -4.22
CA LYS A 438 -13.67 9.76 -3.05
C LYS A 438 -13.34 10.66 -1.87
N PHE A 439 -14.36 11.18 -1.21
CA PHE A 439 -14.23 12.10 -0.09
C PHE A 439 -14.91 11.51 1.15
N ILE A 440 -14.18 11.51 2.26
CA ILE A 440 -14.64 11.04 3.56
C ILE A 440 -14.68 12.23 4.51
N HIS A 441 -15.81 12.43 5.20
CA HIS A 441 -15.92 13.45 6.24
C HIS A 441 -16.37 12.84 7.56
N ALA A 442 -15.86 13.40 8.65
CA ALA A 442 -16.33 13.14 10.00
C ALA A 442 -16.87 14.45 10.59
N LEU A 443 -18.17 14.46 10.90
CA LEU A 443 -18.87 15.59 11.49
C LEU A 443 -19.28 15.20 12.92
N ARG A 444 -19.16 16.13 13.87
CA ARG A 444 -19.57 15.85 15.26
C ARG A 444 -21.04 15.41 15.30
N ALA A 445 -21.32 14.32 16.00
CA ALA A 445 -22.70 13.88 16.22
C ALA A 445 -23.27 14.36 17.56
N VAL A 446 -22.44 14.91 18.44
CA VAL A 446 -22.85 15.33 19.78
C VAL A 446 -22.31 16.71 20.10
N ASP A 447 -23.15 17.52 20.74
CA ASP A 447 -22.74 18.77 21.36
C ASP A 447 -22.20 18.47 22.75
N ASP A 448 -20.96 17.99 22.85
CA ASP A 448 -20.25 17.72 24.12
C ASP A 448 -18.78 18.14 24.00
N PRO A 449 -18.26 18.96 24.94
CA PRO A 449 -16.88 19.44 24.88
C PRO A 449 -15.81 18.34 24.84
N ARG A 450 -16.12 17.12 25.33
CA ARG A 450 -15.19 15.97 25.26
C ARG A 450 -14.99 15.47 23.83
N CYS A 451 -15.94 15.75 22.96
CA CYS A 451 -15.93 15.39 21.54
C CYS A 451 -15.57 16.57 20.64
N ASP A 452 -15.12 17.69 21.22
CA ASP A 452 -14.47 18.77 20.52
C ASP A 452 -12.96 18.48 20.48
N PHE A 453 -12.52 17.86 19.40
CA PHE A 453 -11.12 17.44 19.26
C PHE A 453 -10.21 18.57 18.72
N GLY A 454 -10.78 19.69 18.29
CA GLY A 454 -10.04 20.84 17.73
C GLY A 454 -8.93 20.43 16.76
N ASP A 455 -7.75 21.04 16.92
CA ASP A 455 -6.57 20.76 16.07
C ASP A 455 -5.93 19.38 16.31
N ILE A 456 -6.29 18.62 17.35
CA ILE A 456 -5.57 17.40 17.77
C ILE A 456 -5.60 16.33 16.68
N LEU A 457 -6.74 16.18 16.03
CA LEU A 457 -6.92 15.22 14.95
C LEU A 457 -6.58 15.84 13.57
N GLY A 458 -6.59 17.18 13.41
CA GLY A 458 -6.00 17.88 12.26
C GLY A 458 -4.47 17.69 12.19
N LEU A 459 -3.77 17.83 13.32
CA LEU A 459 -2.35 17.50 13.51
C LEU A 459 -2.08 15.99 13.31
N SER A 460 -3.06 15.16 13.61
CA SER A 460 -2.94 13.71 13.42
C SER A 460 -2.84 13.32 11.95
N THR A 461 -3.42 14.08 11.01
CA THR A 461 -3.21 13.85 9.56
C THR A 461 -1.74 14.00 9.16
N THR A 462 -1.02 14.94 9.79
CA THR A 462 0.43 15.12 9.61
C THR A 462 1.23 13.98 10.28
N LEU A 463 0.79 13.50 11.45
CA LEU A 463 1.43 12.37 12.14
C LEU A 463 1.15 11.01 11.48
N VAL A 464 -0.04 10.81 10.92
CA VAL A 464 -0.44 9.73 10.00
C VAL A 464 0.60 9.69 8.87
N GLN A 465 0.84 10.80 8.19
CA GLN A 465 1.81 10.84 7.09
C GLN A 465 3.25 10.55 7.47
N ALA A 466 3.64 10.88 8.70
CA ALA A 466 4.98 10.61 9.22
C ALA A 466 5.13 9.26 9.94
N GLY A 467 4.02 8.64 10.32
CA GLY A 467 3.94 7.29 10.88
C GLY A 467 3.68 6.22 9.81
N PHE A 468 3.20 6.62 8.63
CA PHE A 468 3.02 5.78 7.44
C PHE A 468 4.19 5.82 6.47
N THR A 469 5.30 6.51 6.78
CA THR A 469 6.57 5.99 6.28
C THR A 469 6.79 4.63 6.93
N PRO A 470 7.17 3.58 6.17
CA PRO A 470 7.63 2.34 6.78
C PRO A 470 8.61 2.75 7.85
N THR A 471 8.38 2.27 9.07
CA THR A 471 9.27 2.46 10.20
C THR A 471 10.69 2.41 9.66
N PRO A 472 11.53 3.44 9.86
CA PRO A 472 12.94 3.30 9.60
C PRO A 472 13.36 2.11 10.46
N ALA A 473 13.64 0.99 9.81
CA ALA A 473 14.37 -0.09 10.44
C ALA A 473 15.58 0.58 11.10
N PRO A 474 15.74 0.52 12.43
CA PRO A 474 17.01 0.85 13.02
C PRO A 474 17.97 -0.23 12.49
N THR A 475 18.85 0.20 11.59
CA THR A 475 20.25 -0.24 11.49
C THR A 475 20.51 -1.76 11.51
N ASN A 476 20.93 -2.30 10.35
CA ASN A 476 21.83 -3.45 10.22
C ASN A 476 21.73 -4.51 11.33
N PHE A 477 20.56 -5.12 11.45
CA PHE A 477 20.47 -6.50 11.86
C PHE A 477 19.91 -7.27 10.66
N LYS A 478 20.60 -8.34 10.25
CA LYS A 478 19.97 -9.42 9.50
C LYS A 478 19.44 -10.44 10.53
N PRO A 479 18.18 -10.40 10.96
CA PRO A 479 17.56 -11.56 11.56
C PRO A 479 16.80 -12.32 10.47
N GLN A 480 17.20 -13.56 10.25
CA GLN A 480 16.36 -14.61 9.66
C GLN A 480 16.13 -15.65 10.76
N PRO A 481 15.00 -16.38 10.76
CA PRO A 481 13.61 -15.96 10.73
C PRO A 481 12.90 -16.32 12.07
N SER A 482 11.61 -16.04 12.19
CA SER A 482 10.63 -16.50 13.20
C SER A 482 10.31 -15.65 14.44
N VAL A 483 9.00 -15.60 14.71
CA VAL A 483 8.28 -15.22 15.94
C VAL A 483 8.00 -13.72 16.13
N PHE A 484 6.84 -13.26 15.64
CA PHE A 484 6.25 -11.92 15.82
C PHE A 484 7.02 -10.74 15.21
N GLN A 485 7.06 -10.67 13.87
CA GLN A 485 6.98 -9.35 13.24
C GLN A 485 5.61 -8.76 13.59
N SER A 486 5.52 -7.44 13.83
CA SER A 486 4.27 -6.76 14.20
C SER A 486 3.12 -7.11 13.23
N GLU A 487 2.28 -8.07 13.60
CA GLU A 487 1.09 -8.48 12.84
C GLU A 487 -0.06 -7.46 12.95
N GLY A 488 0.21 -6.33 13.63
CA GLY A 488 -0.77 -5.32 14.01
C GLY A 488 -1.17 -4.32 12.93
N ASN A 489 -0.68 -4.44 11.69
CA ASN A 489 -1.17 -3.60 10.60
C ASN A 489 -1.81 -4.45 9.51
N SER A 490 -3.14 -4.44 9.47
CA SER A 490 -3.90 -4.82 8.28
C SER A 490 -3.32 -4.07 7.05
N PRO A 491 -3.05 -4.76 5.92
CA PRO A 491 -2.62 -4.14 4.67
C PRO A 491 -3.57 -3.10 4.09
N LYS A 492 -4.78 -2.92 4.65
CA LYS A 492 -5.77 -1.96 4.17
C LYS A 492 -6.18 -0.92 5.22
N TYR A 493 -5.92 -1.11 6.50
CA TYR A 493 -6.43 -0.20 7.54
C TYR A 493 -5.35 0.56 8.30
N GLY A 494 -4.08 0.14 8.15
CA GLY A 494 -2.89 0.84 8.66
C GLY A 494 -1.84 1.14 7.58
N THR A 495 -2.18 1.06 6.30
CA THR A 495 -1.29 1.49 5.20
C THR A 495 -2.11 2.00 4.02
N PHE A 496 -1.66 3.10 3.41
CA PHE A 496 -2.05 3.46 2.05
C PHE A 496 -1.45 2.42 1.12
N THR A 497 -2.26 1.51 0.61
CA THR A 497 -1.78 0.47 -0.30
C THR A 497 -2.55 0.62 -1.59
N PHE A 498 -1.93 1.31 -2.55
CA PHE A 498 -2.36 1.27 -3.95
C PHE A 498 -2.18 -0.18 -4.40
N LYS A 499 -3.29 -0.90 -4.56
CA LYS A 499 -3.28 -2.16 -5.30
C LYS A 499 -3.04 -1.82 -6.76
N GLY A 500 -2.13 -2.57 -7.37
CA GLY A 500 -1.90 -2.53 -8.81
C GLY A 500 -2.29 -3.88 -9.37
N ALA A 501 -3.39 -3.95 -10.09
CA ALA A 501 -3.68 -5.07 -10.97
C ALA A 501 -2.79 -4.99 -12.23
N GLY A 502 -2.12 -6.10 -12.54
CA GLY A 502 -1.42 -6.32 -13.80
C GLY A 502 0.02 -6.77 -13.62
N GLN A 503 0.36 -7.95 -14.15
CA GLN A 503 1.75 -8.37 -14.32
C GLN A 503 2.41 -7.51 -15.43
N PRO A 504 3.51 -6.80 -15.12
CA PRO A 504 4.16 -5.87 -16.05
C PRO A 504 5.23 -6.56 -16.92
N PRO A 505 5.37 -6.19 -18.21
CA PRO A 505 6.54 -6.54 -19.02
C PRO A 505 7.33 -5.33 -19.57
N GLN A 506 8.59 -5.63 -19.98
CA GLN A 506 9.74 -4.75 -20.23
C GLN A 506 9.57 -3.68 -21.32
N ASP A 507 10.00 -2.43 -21.02
CA ASP A 507 10.14 -1.33 -22.00
C ASP A 507 11.33 -1.58 -22.96
N SER A 508 11.14 -1.24 -24.24
CA SER A 508 12.09 -1.42 -25.35
C SER A 508 13.30 -0.48 -25.31
N SER A 509 14.49 -1.08 -25.42
CA SER A 509 15.85 -0.52 -25.52
C SER A 509 16.21 0.62 -24.56
N CYS A 510 16.92 0.26 -23.51
CA CYS A 510 17.56 1.22 -22.63
C CYS A 510 18.64 2.04 -23.32
N PRO A 511 18.81 3.33 -22.95
CA PRO A 511 20.01 4.07 -23.31
C PRO A 511 21.25 3.27 -22.94
N VAL A 512 22.27 3.28 -23.80
CA VAL A 512 23.53 2.60 -23.47
C VAL A 512 24.20 3.31 -22.29
N ALA A 513 24.95 2.58 -21.46
CA ALA A 513 25.52 3.09 -20.21
C ALA A 513 26.22 4.46 -20.36
N ASP A 514 26.95 4.66 -21.46
CA ASP A 514 27.70 5.88 -21.77
C ASP A 514 26.81 7.10 -22.12
N GLN A 515 25.52 6.91 -22.37
CA GLN A 515 24.56 7.99 -22.61
C GLN A 515 24.03 8.59 -21.30
N PHE A 516 24.11 7.85 -20.19
CA PHE A 516 23.71 8.39 -18.90
C PHE A 516 24.70 9.45 -18.43
N THR A 517 24.15 10.56 -17.93
CA THR A 517 24.97 11.64 -17.40
C THR A 517 25.43 11.34 -15.99
N ASN A 518 24.59 10.65 -15.21
CA ASN A 518 24.92 10.16 -13.88
C ASN A 518 24.11 8.88 -13.59
N VAL A 519 24.65 8.06 -12.68
CA VAL A 519 24.03 6.82 -12.22
C VAL A 519 24.26 6.69 -10.72
N VAL A 520 23.21 6.35 -9.97
CA VAL A 520 23.32 6.16 -8.52
C VAL A 520 22.60 4.89 -8.10
N LYS A 521 23.30 4.06 -7.33
CA LYS A 521 22.74 2.82 -6.78
C LYS A 521 21.58 3.14 -5.84
N VAL A 522 20.48 2.42 -6.00
CA VAL A 522 19.30 2.54 -5.13
C VAL A 522 19.18 1.25 -4.31
N GLY A 523 19.05 1.40 -2.99
CA GLY A 523 18.86 0.28 -2.07
C GLY A 523 20.09 -0.58 -1.80
N SER A 524 19.88 -1.67 -1.07
CA SER A 524 20.92 -2.64 -0.71
C SER A 524 21.21 -3.66 -1.82
N ASP A 525 20.25 -3.87 -2.71
CA ASP A 525 20.32 -4.94 -3.71
C ASP A 525 21.41 -4.66 -4.77
N PRO A 526 22.22 -5.65 -5.13
CA PRO A 526 23.22 -5.51 -6.18
C PRO A 526 22.52 -5.34 -7.54
N GLY A 527 22.91 -4.30 -8.29
CA GLY A 527 22.49 -4.11 -9.68
C GLY A 527 21.27 -3.21 -9.96
N VAL A 528 20.71 -2.54 -8.94
CA VAL A 528 19.59 -1.60 -9.08
C VAL A 528 20.10 -0.17 -9.06
N TYR A 529 19.76 0.62 -10.09
CA TYR A 529 20.22 1.99 -10.21
C TYR A 529 19.10 2.95 -10.60
N MET A 530 19.24 4.18 -10.14
CA MET A 530 18.61 5.34 -10.74
C MET A 530 19.60 5.91 -11.75
N CYS A 531 19.20 5.96 -13.01
CA CYS A 531 20.00 6.63 -14.05
C CYS A 531 19.28 7.87 -14.53
N TRP A 532 20.05 8.87 -14.96
CA TRP A 532 19.46 10.01 -15.65
C TRP A 532 20.38 10.64 -16.67
N ILE A 533 19.75 11.32 -17.62
CA ILE A 533 20.39 12.14 -18.63
C ILE A 533 20.06 13.59 -18.30
N ASP A 534 21.09 14.41 -18.07
CA ASP A 534 20.95 15.87 -18.00
C ASP A 534 21.12 16.41 -19.43
N THR A 535 20.10 17.09 -19.97
CA THR A 535 20.20 17.72 -21.29
C THR A 535 20.93 19.08 -21.19
N ASN A 536 21.65 19.46 -22.25
CA ASN A 536 22.74 20.43 -22.14
C ASN A 536 22.28 21.91 -21.97
N THR A 537 22.46 22.40 -20.75
CA THR A 537 22.69 23.74 -20.14
C THR A 537 22.68 25.08 -20.91
N THR A 538 22.56 25.18 -22.23
CA THR A 538 22.79 26.50 -22.90
C THR A 538 21.58 27.43 -23.01
N GLN A 539 20.37 27.02 -22.59
CA GLN A 539 19.15 27.84 -22.72
C GLN A 539 18.35 28.09 -21.43
N CYS A 540 18.78 27.60 -20.25
CA CYS A 540 17.96 27.68 -19.04
C CYS A 540 18.52 28.66 -17.99
N THR A 541 17.86 29.80 -17.80
CA THR A 541 18.00 30.63 -16.60
C THR A 541 17.05 30.18 -15.49
N ARG A 542 17.59 30.06 -14.26
CA ARG A 542 16.94 29.79 -12.95
C ARG A 542 15.54 29.12 -12.99
N GLY A 543 15.51 27.83 -12.67
CA GLY A 543 14.29 27.10 -12.29
C GLY A 543 14.05 25.83 -13.09
N CYS A 544 14.58 25.74 -14.31
CA CYS A 544 14.46 24.55 -15.15
C CYS A 544 15.67 23.62 -14.96
N LYS A 545 15.41 22.39 -14.51
CA LYS A 545 16.36 21.27 -14.54
C LYS A 545 15.77 20.17 -15.44
N PRO A 546 15.86 20.24 -16.78
CA PRO A 546 15.35 19.18 -17.64
C PRO A 546 16.21 17.93 -17.45
N ARG A 547 15.70 16.99 -16.66
CA ARG A 547 16.38 15.74 -16.31
C ARG A 547 15.45 14.57 -16.58
N THR A 548 15.93 13.66 -17.41
CA THR A 548 15.19 12.47 -17.81
C THR A 548 15.62 11.32 -16.90
N TRP A 549 14.71 10.86 -16.03
CA TRP A 549 14.97 9.82 -15.05
C TRP A 549 14.53 8.44 -15.53
N TYR A 550 15.37 7.45 -15.25
CA TYR A 550 15.15 6.05 -15.53
C TYR A 550 15.39 5.25 -14.24
N SER A 551 14.52 4.30 -13.94
CA SER A 551 14.96 3.12 -13.20
C SER A 551 15.81 2.27 -14.14
N CYS A 552 16.93 1.71 -13.69
CA CYS A 552 17.82 0.85 -14.48
C CYS A 552 18.15 -0.42 -13.71
N LEU A 553 18.10 -1.55 -14.40
CA LEU A 553 18.66 -2.81 -13.91
C LEU A 553 19.82 -3.28 -14.76
N THR A 554 20.88 -3.72 -14.09
CA THR A 554 21.99 -4.45 -14.71
C THR A 554 21.76 -5.96 -14.64
N ASP A 555 22.51 -6.73 -15.43
CA ASP A 555 22.53 -8.20 -15.44
C ASP A 555 22.62 -8.87 -14.05
N GLU A 556 23.30 -8.23 -13.08
CA GLU A 556 23.44 -8.72 -11.71
C GLU A 556 22.13 -8.69 -10.90
N ALA A 557 21.24 -7.73 -11.18
CA ALA A 557 19.95 -7.57 -10.48
C ALA A 557 18.81 -8.38 -11.10
N ALA A 558 18.82 -8.59 -12.41
CA ALA A 558 17.70 -9.27 -13.07
C ALA A 558 17.55 -10.76 -12.73
N GLN A 559 18.53 -11.34 -12.05
CA GLN A 559 18.42 -12.70 -11.51
C GLN A 559 17.53 -12.76 -10.25
N THR A 560 17.32 -11.63 -9.56
CA THR A 560 16.62 -11.56 -8.26
C THR A 560 15.53 -10.49 -8.16
N THR A 561 15.48 -9.52 -9.08
CA THR A 561 14.49 -8.42 -9.06
C THR A 561 14.17 -7.91 -10.48
N SER A 562 13.08 -7.15 -10.64
CA SER A 562 12.64 -6.54 -11.91
C SER A 562 12.52 -5.01 -11.78
N VAL A 563 12.73 -4.27 -12.88
CA VAL A 563 12.44 -2.80 -12.95
C VAL A 563 10.99 -2.51 -12.60
N GLU A 564 10.16 -3.54 -12.72
CA GLU A 564 8.74 -3.52 -12.51
C GLU A 564 8.34 -3.96 -11.09
N ASP A 565 9.31 -4.32 -10.24
CA ASP A 565 9.07 -4.62 -8.83
C ASP A 565 8.52 -3.37 -8.12
N GLN A 566 7.31 -3.50 -7.55
CA GLN A 566 6.58 -2.39 -6.96
C GLN A 566 7.30 -1.80 -5.74
N SER A 567 8.01 -2.63 -4.97
CA SER A 567 8.76 -2.21 -3.78
C SER A 567 10.03 -1.46 -4.18
N LEU A 568 10.73 -1.97 -5.19
CA LEU A 568 11.88 -1.34 -5.79
C LEU A 568 11.53 0.01 -6.43
N ARG A 569 10.39 0.09 -7.10
CA ARG A 569 9.91 1.34 -7.71
C ARG A 569 9.54 2.38 -6.65
N ALA A 570 8.90 1.97 -5.55
CA ALA A 570 8.63 2.85 -4.42
C ALA A 570 9.93 3.35 -3.79
N GLU A 571 10.93 2.48 -3.65
CA GLU A 571 12.26 2.82 -3.16
C GLU A 571 12.97 3.81 -4.09
N ILE A 572 12.94 3.57 -5.40
CA ILE A 572 13.47 4.44 -6.46
C ILE A 572 12.77 5.81 -6.45
N LEU A 573 11.44 5.87 -6.32
CA LEU A 573 10.68 7.12 -6.25
C LEU A 573 10.98 7.91 -4.98
N ASN A 574 11.14 7.23 -3.85
CA ASN A 574 11.51 7.83 -2.58
C ASN A 574 12.98 8.33 -2.60
N PHE A 575 13.86 7.55 -3.21
CA PHE A 575 15.25 7.93 -3.49
C PHE A 575 15.32 9.15 -4.39
N ARG A 576 14.56 9.19 -5.50
CA ARG A 576 14.47 10.35 -6.40
C ARG A 576 14.07 11.62 -5.65
N ARG A 577 13.05 11.52 -4.79
CA ARG A 577 12.53 12.64 -3.99
C ARG A 577 13.60 13.22 -3.07
N THR A 578 14.32 12.36 -2.35
CA THR A 578 15.41 12.74 -1.42
C THR A 578 16.66 13.26 -2.13
N PHE A 579 16.91 12.83 -3.37
CA PHE A 579 18.12 13.16 -4.13
C PHE A 579 17.96 14.39 -5.03
N TRP A 580 16.74 14.68 -5.53
CA TRP A 580 16.42 15.83 -6.40
C TRP A 580 16.84 17.18 -5.79
N SER A 581 16.79 17.31 -4.46
CA SER A 581 17.16 18.52 -3.73
C SER A 581 18.67 18.70 -3.52
N LYS A 582 19.48 17.64 -3.71
CA LYS A 582 20.92 17.61 -3.37
C LYS A 582 21.86 17.56 -4.58
N ALA A 583 21.35 17.16 -5.74
CA ALA A 583 22.16 17.02 -6.94
C ALA A 583 22.20 18.32 -7.78
N ASP A 584 23.40 18.81 -8.05
CA ASP A 584 23.61 19.92 -8.96
C ASP A 584 23.39 19.46 -10.41
N PHE A 585 22.83 20.34 -11.23
CA PHE A 585 22.50 20.05 -12.62
C PHE A 585 23.76 20.15 -13.49
N GLY A 586 24.04 19.14 -14.33
CA GLY A 586 25.18 19.17 -15.25
C GLY A 586 26.56 18.89 -14.62
N ASN A 587 26.63 18.59 -13.32
CA ASN A 587 27.87 18.21 -12.65
C ASN A 587 28.10 16.69 -12.66
N ARG A 588 28.82 16.20 -13.68
CA ARG A 588 29.16 14.78 -13.86
C ARG A 588 30.15 14.22 -12.83
N GLU A 589 30.84 15.09 -12.09
CA GLU A 589 31.85 14.68 -11.10
C GLU A 589 31.24 14.40 -9.72
N GLN A 590 30.04 14.95 -9.45
CA GLN A 590 29.38 14.78 -8.15
C GLN A 590 28.81 13.36 -7.97
N TYR A 591 28.36 12.73 -9.05
CA TYR A 591 27.78 11.37 -9.07
C TYR A 591 28.25 10.60 -10.31
N PRO A 592 29.55 10.26 -10.39
CA PRO A 592 30.11 9.59 -11.55
C PRO A 592 29.51 8.19 -11.70
N ILE A 593 29.51 7.70 -12.93
CA ILE A 593 29.15 6.30 -13.24
C ILE A 593 30.12 5.39 -12.45
N PRO A 594 29.63 4.55 -11.51
CA PRO A 594 30.51 3.71 -10.70
C PRO A 594 31.29 2.71 -11.56
N ASP A 595 32.53 2.37 -11.20
CA ASP A 595 33.39 1.41 -11.93
C ASP A 595 32.77 0.00 -12.09
N GLY A 596 31.73 -0.33 -11.31
CA GLY A 596 30.96 -1.58 -11.39
C GLY A 596 29.67 -1.49 -12.22
N PHE A 597 29.35 -0.33 -12.80
CA PHE A 597 28.27 -0.15 -13.78
C PHE A 597 28.73 -0.63 -15.18
N THR A 598 29.27 -1.84 -15.23
CA THR A 598 29.84 -2.47 -16.43
C THR A 598 28.95 -3.55 -17.03
N GLY A 599 27.77 -3.77 -16.45
CA GLY A 599 26.77 -4.71 -16.96
C GLY A 599 25.92 -4.10 -18.08
N GLN A 600 25.41 -4.93 -18.98
CA GLN A 600 24.42 -4.48 -19.96
C GLN A 600 23.17 -4.04 -19.19
N ILE A 601 22.65 -2.85 -19.48
CA ILE A 601 21.34 -2.44 -18.97
C ILE A 601 20.31 -3.25 -19.76
N ILE A 602 19.67 -4.16 -19.06
CA ILE A 602 18.72 -5.11 -19.67
C ILE A 602 17.27 -4.66 -19.51
N ALA A 603 16.99 -3.74 -18.59
CA ALA A 603 15.68 -3.14 -18.45
C ALA A 603 15.75 -1.76 -17.78
N CYS A 604 14.86 -0.85 -18.16
CA CYS A 604 14.71 0.49 -17.60
C CYS A 604 13.31 1.04 -17.83
N SER A 605 12.84 2.01 -17.04
CA SER A 605 11.49 2.58 -17.23
C SER A 605 11.41 4.07 -16.84
N LYS A 606 10.61 4.84 -17.61
CA LYS A 606 10.41 6.28 -17.43
C LYS A 606 9.01 6.58 -16.82
N LEU A 607 8.96 7.53 -15.90
CA LEU A 607 7.86 7.67 -14.92
C LEU A 607 6.83 8.79 -15.24
N THR A 608 6.05 8.70 -16.32
CA THR A 608 4.87 9.60 -16.55
C THR A 608 3.78 8.93 -17.38
N THR A 609 2.53 9.32 -17.17
CA THR A 609 1.36 8.84 -17.92
C THR A 609 0.74 9.92 -18.81
N GLY A 610 -0.06 9.51 -19.79
CA GLY A 610 -0.97 10.35 -20.56
C GLY A 610 -2.36 9.72 -20.52
N SER A 611 -3.43 10.51 -20.62
CA SER A 611 -4.78 9.99 -20.38
C SER A 611 -5.78 10.37 -21.45
N PRO A 612 -6.81 9.53 -21.62
CA PRO A 612 -8.06 9.96 -22.22
C PRO A 612 -9.28 9.53 -21.39
N SER A 613 -10.44 10.01 -21.84
CA SER A 613 -11.77 9.66 -21.33
C SER A 613 -12.62 9.08 -22.45
N ILE A 614 -13.28 7.95 -22.18
CA ILE A 614 -14.20 7.28 -23.10
C ILE A 614 -15.64 7.47 -22.62
N PHE A 615 -16.50 7.94 -23.53
CA PHE A 615 -17.94 8.05 -23.37
C PHE A 615 -18.63 7.10 -24.34
N ILE A 616 -19.71 6.48 -23.88
CA ILE A 616 -20.44 5.48 -24.66
C ILE A 616 -21.92 5.80 -24.55
N TYR A 617 -22.60 5.82 -25.68
CA TYR A 617 -24.03 6.11 -25.79
C TYR A 617 -24.74 5.00 -26.55
N SER A 618 -25.95 4.68 -26.13
CA SER A 618 -26.81 3.76 -26.88
C SER A 618 -28.28 4.15 -26.84
N GLU A 619 -28.99 4.00 -27.95
CA GLU A 619 -30.44 4.28 -28.03
C GLU A 619 -31.29 3.45 -27.05
N LYS A 620 -30.82 2.24 -26.73
CA LYS A 620 -31.41 1.34 -25.74
C LYS A 620 -30.33 0.82 -24.81
N PRO A 621 -30.66 0.51 -23.54
CA PRO A 621 -29.73 -0.15 -22.64
C PRO A 621 -29.14 -1.41 -23.28
N GLN A 622 -27.82 -1.45 -23.42
CA GLN A 622 -27.13 -2.60 -24.01
C GLN A 622 -25.76 -2.83 -23.37
N LYS A 623 -25.34 -4.10 -23.36
CA LYS A 623 -24.03 -4.50 -22.85
C LYS A 623 -22.93 -4.18 -23.86
N VAL A 624 -21.83 -3.64 -23.35
CA VAL A 624 -20.65 -3.26 -24.10
C VAL A 624 -19.41 -3.73 -23.34
N SER A 625 -18.43 -4.24 -24.08
CA SER A 625 -17.08 -4.54 -23.61
C SER A 625 -16.11 -3.53 -24.24
N VAL A 626 -15.21 -2.98 -23.45
CA VAL A 626 -14.14 -2.08 -23.88
C VAL A 626 -12.81 -2.66 -23.43
N SER A 627 -11.97 -3.07 -24.38
CA SER A 627 -10.65 -3.65 -24.11
C SER A 627 -9.55 -2.65 -24.54
N LEU A 628 -8.56 -2.47 -23.69
CA LEU A 628 -7.45 -1.52 -23.89
C LEU A 628 -6.14 -2.27 -24.10
N ASP A 629 -5.42 -1.91 -25.15
CA ASP A 629 -4.09 -2.46 -25.49
C ASP A 629 -3.15 -1.36 -26.04
N PRO A 630 -2.88 -0.30 -25.26
CA PRO A 630 -1.95 0.74 -25.69
C PRO A 630 -0.51 0.21 -25.70
N LEU A 631 0.33 0.79 -26.56
CA LEU A 631 1.77 0.64 -26.47
C LEU A 631 2.24 1.20 -25.11
N GLY A 632 2.95 0.38 -24.34
CA GLY A 632 3.34 0.70 -22.97
C GLY A 632 2.29 0.37 -21.90
N HIS A 633 1.20 -0.32 -22.25
CA HIS A 633 0.16 -0.78 -21.32
C HIS A 633 -0.63 0.32 -20.59
N VAL A 634 -1.71 -0.09 -19.92
CA VAL A 634 -2.55 0.78 -19.08
C VAL A 634 -1.81 1.04 -17.76
N GLY A 635 -1.60 2.31 -17.43
CA GLY A 635 -1.03 2.74 -16.16
C GLY A 635 -2.07 2.88 -15.06
N TYR A 636 -3.28 3.32 -15.39
CA TYR A 636 -4.39 3.53 -14.45
C TYR A 636 -5.74 3.39 -15.16
N ALA A 637 -6.77 2.99 -14.42
CA ALA A 637 -8.13 2.83 -14.91
C ALA A 637 -9.15 3.24 -13.83
N ASP A 638 -10.13 4.05 -14.22
CA ASP A 638 -11.31 4.36 -13.39
C ASP A 638 -12.59 4.18 -14.21
N PRO A 639 -13.46 3.23 -13.83
CA PRO A 639 -13.32 2.31 -12.70
C PRO A 639 -12.17 1.31 -12.83
N ALA A 640 -11.78 0.69 -11.72
CA ALA A 640 -10.83 -0.43 -11.73
C ALA A 640 -11.35 -1.58 -12.60
N PHE A 641 -10.45 -2.33 -13.23
CA PHE A 641 -10.82 -3.55 -13.94
C PHE A 641 -11.24 -4.63 -12.95
N THR A 642 -12.24 -5.43 -13.31
CA THR A 642 -12.76 -6.53 -12.46
C THR A 642 -12.09 -7.87 -12.74
N SER A 643 -11.14 -7.90 -13.66
CA SER A 643 -10.43 -9.11 -14.09
C SER A 643 -8.97 -8.79 -14.35
N ASP A 644 -8.12 -9.82 -14.45
CA ASP A 644 -6.71 -9.69 -14.82
C ASP A 644 -6.48 -9.13 -16.24
N LYS A 645 -7.57 -8.91 -17.01
CA LYS A 645 -7.54 -8.30 -18.33
C LYS A 645 -7.82 -6.80 -18.23
N THR A 646 -7.15 -6.02 -19.06
CA THR A 646 -7.37 -4.58 -19.27
C THR A 646 -8.67 -4.33 -20.05
N GLN A 647 -9.79 -4.72 -19.45
CA GLN A 647 -11.10 -4.66 -20.08
C GLN A 647 -12.20 -4.29 -19.08
N TRP A 648 -13.11 -3.42 -19.51
CA TRP A 648 -14.37 -3.16 -18.83
C TRP A 648 -15.52 -3.88 -19.52
N ASN A 649 -16.37 -4.52 -18.73
CA ASN A 649 -17.71 -4.93 -19.14
C ASN A 649 -18.72 -3.99 -18.47
N LEU A 650 -19.62 -3.42 -19.26
CA LEU A 650 -20.59 -2.44 -18.77
C LEU A 650 -21.92 -2.49 -19.55
N THR A 651 -22.94 -1.85 -19.00
CA THR A 651 -24.18 -1.52 -19.71
C THR A 651 -24.24 -0.01 -19.88
N THR A 652 -24.46 0.45 -21.11
CA THR A 652 -24.64 1.88 -21.42
C THR A 652 -26.07 2.20 -21.82
N SER A 653 -26.45 3.47 -21.78
CA SER A 653 -27.77 3.99 -22.14
C SER A 653 -27.69 5.34 -22.85
N ILE A 654 -28.84 5.92 -23.21
CA ILE A 654 -28.92 7.08 -24.11
C ILE A 654 -28.34 8.36 -23.49
N ASP A 655 -28.32 8.45 -22.17
CA ASP A 655 -27.81 9.61 -21.43
C ASP A 655 -26.31 9.47 -21.07
N GLY A 656 -25.63 8.46 -21.62
CA GLY A 656 -24.22 8.17 -21.38
C GLY A 656 -23.91 7.51 -20.03
N THR A 657 -24.92 7.10 -19.26
CA THR A 657 -24.69 6.36 -18.02
C THR A 657 -24.06 5.00 -18.31
N LEU A 658 -22.93 4.72 -17.67
CA LEU A 658 -22.19 3.47 -17.74
C LEU A 658 -22.33 2.72 -16.41
N ILE A 659 -22.95 1.55 -16.44
CA ILE A 659 -23.08 0.65 -15.29
C ILE A 659 -22.11 -0.50 -15.50
N PHE A 660 -21.01 -0.52 -14.76
CA PHE A 660 -19.95 -1.51 -14.86
C PHE A 660 -20.38 -2.84 -14.20
N GLU A 661 -19.69 -3.93 -14.54
CA GLU A 661 -20.00 -5.28 -14.04
C GLU A 661 -19.97 -5.40 -12.51
N ASN A 662 -19.11 -4.61 -11.84
CA ASN A 662 -19.07 -4.51 -10.38
C ASN A 662 -20.18 -3.63 -9.78
N GLY A 663 -21.13 -3.13 -10.58
CA GLY A 663 -22.23 -2.28 -10.15
C GLY A 663 -21.85 -0.80 -9.99
N ILE A 664 -20.59 -0.42 -10.19
CA ILE A 664 -20.17 0.98 -10.20
C ILE A 664 -20.86 1.69 -11.37
N THR A 665 -21.40 2.88 -11.11
CA THR A 665 -21.98 3.74 -12.14
C THR A 665 -21.10 4.97 -12.38
N ARG A 666 -20.80 5.28 -13.63
CA ARG A 666 -20.07 6.49 -14.06
C ARG A 666 -20.70 7.08 -15.31
N LYS A 667 -20.32 8.32 -15.65
CA LYS A 667 -20.64 8.95 -16.95
C LYS A 667 -19.54 8.78 -18.00
N ARG A 668 -18.38 8.24 -17.61
CA ARG A 668 -17.23 7.97 -18.49
C ARG A 668 -16.40 6.81 -17.95
N ALA A 669 -15.55 6.23 -18.81
CA ALA A 669 -14.47 5.35 -18.42
C ALA A 669 -13.14 6.09 -18.64
N HIS A 670 -12.37 6.29 -17.58
CA HIS A 670 -11.08 6.97 -17.60
C HIS A 670 -9.95 5.96 -17.61
N TRP A 671 -8.91 6.21 -18.38
CA TRP A 671 -7.70 5.41 -18.29
C TRP A 671 -6.48 6.26 -18.57
N GLU A 672 -5.32 5.77 -18.15
CA GLU A 672 -4.04 6.34 -18.50
C GLU A 672 -3.14 5.28 -19.14
N TYR A 673 -2.30 5.72 -20.06
CA TYR A 673 -1.25 4.92 -20.68
C TYR A 673 0.13 5.47 -20.34
N ARG A 674 1.17 4.66 -20.53
CA ARG A 674 2.54 5.15 -20.46
C ARG A 674 2.80 6.13 -21.59
N ARG A 675 3.08 7.38 -21.24
CA ARG A 675 3.23 8.46 -22.21
C ARG A 675 4.43 8.29 -23.14
N TYR A 676 5.56 7.82 -22.64
CA TYR A 676 6.81 7.88 -23.40
C TYR A 676 6.90 6.93 -24.59
N PRO A 677 6.47 5.66 -24.50
CA PRO A 677 6.38 4.82 -25.69
C PRO A 677 5.56 5.47 -26.80
N ILE A 678 4.49 6.19 -26.44
CA ILE A 678 3.67 6.93 -27.41
C ILE A 678 4.41 8.16 -27.96
N LEU A 679 5.11 8.92 -27.12
CA LEU A 679 5.89 10.08 -27.56
C LEU A 679 7.05 9.69 -28.49
N GLU A 680 7.73 8.58 -28.24
CA GLU A 680 8.82 8.08 -29.08
C GLU A 680 8.32 7.77 -30.50
N GLU A 681 7.17 7.10 -30.61
CA GLU A 681 6.52 6.86 -31.89
C GLU A 681 6.07 8.18 -32.53
N LEU A 682 5.49 9.11 -31.77
CA LEU A 682 5.08 10.44 -32.27
C LEU A 682 6.23 11.27 -32.82
N HIS A 683 7.42 11.22 -32.20
CA HIS A 683 8.59 11.97 -32.67
C HIS A 683 9.04 11.56 -34.07
N SER A 684 8.83 10.28 -34.42
CA SER A 684 9.16 9.75 -35.75
C SER A 684 7.98 9.78 -36.73
N TYR A 685 6.77 10.10 -36.23
CA TYR A 685 5.55 10.10 -37.02
C TYR A 685 5.36 11.44 -37.77
N ASN A 686 5.01 11.36 -39.05
CA ASN A 686 4.78 12.55 -39.87
C ASN A 686 3.37 13.11 -39.64
N LEU A 687 3.23 14.01 -38.65
CA LEU A 687 1.95 14.64 -38.33
C LEU A 687 1.46 15.57 -39.47
N PRO A 688 0.15 15.55 -39.77
CA PRO A 688 -0.45 16.49 -40.70
C PRO A 688 -0.18 17.94 -40.31
N GLN A 689 0.05 18.82 -41.28
CA GLN A 689 0.21 20.27 -41.07
C GLN A 689 -1.15 20.96 -40.86
N GLU A 690 -1.97 20.35 -40.02
CA GLU A 690 -3.31 20.78 -39.64
C GLU A 690 -3.40 20.86 -38.12
N GLY A 691 -4.05 21.91 -37.62
CA GLY A 691 -4.20 22.15 -36.19
C GLY A 691 -4.45 23.62 -35.88
N TYR A 692 -4.15 24.00 -34.65
CA TYR A 692 -4.35 25.37 -34.16
C TYR A 692 -3.07 25.89 -33.53
N VAL A 693 -2.74 27.15 -33.79
CA VAL A 693 -1.73 27.88 -33.03
C VAL A 693 -2.43 28.84 -32.08
N VAL A 694 -2.25 28.64 -30.78
CA VAL A 694 -3.03 29.32 -29.72
C VAL A 694 -2.06 29.83 -28.66
N ARG A 695 -2.32 31.01 -28.09
CA ARG A 695 -1.56 31.46 -26.93
C ARG A 695 -1.81 30.51 -25.76
N SER A 696 -0.77 30.12 -25.04
CA SER A 696 -0.87 29.13 -23.96
C SER A 696 -1.87 29.52 -22.86
N THR A 697 -2.01 30.82 -22.57
CA THR A 697 -3.00 31.36 -21.61
C THR A 697 -4.45 31.26 -22.08
N ASP A 698 -4.67 31.13 -23.39
CA ASP A 698 -5.99 31.22 -24.01
C ASP A 698 -6.53 29.84 -24.39
N VAL A 699 -5.71 28.78 -24.29
CA VAL A 699 -6.04 27.39 -24.67
C VAL A 699 -7.36 26.93 -24.10
N TYR A 700 -7.60 27.14 -22.80
CA TYR A 700 -8.85 26.75 -22.14
C TYR A 700 -10.08 27.35 -22.84
N SER A 701 -10.11 28.68 -22.97
CA SER A 701 -11.21 29.40 -23.60
C SER A 701 -11.36 29.02 -25.08
N PHE A 702 -10.24 28.77 -25.75
CA PHE A 702 -10.22 28.34 -27.15
C PHE A 702 -10.84 26.96 -27.33
N ILE A 703 -10.48 25.99 -26.49
CA ILE A 703 -11.06 24.64 -26.52
C ILE A 703 -12.57 24.71 -26.28
N GLN A 704 -13.01 25.42 -25.26
CA GLN A 704 -14.42 25.53 -24.89
C GLN A 704 -15.26 26.21 -25.98
N GLN A 705 -14.77 27.33 -26.55
CA GLN A 705 -15.56 28.17 -27.46
C GLN A 705 -15.45 27.74 -28.92
N ASN A 706 -14.37 27.06 -29.32
CA ASN A 706 -14.11 26.75 -30.73
C ASN A 706 -14.06 25.23 -30.95
N VAL A 707 -13.11 24.54 -30.33
CA VAL A 707 -12.82 23.14 -30.64
C VAL A 707 -13.98 22.22 -30.24
N ALA A 708 -14.48 22.34 -29.01
CA ALA A 708 -15.58 21.53 -28.50
C ALA A 708 -16.87 21.72 -29.32
N GLN A 709 -17.17 22.97 -29.71
CA GLN A 709 -18.33 23.29 -30.56
C GLN A 709 -18.19 22.75 -31.98
N GLN A 710 -16.99 22.81 -32.56
CA GLN A 710 -16.71 22.25 -33.88
C GLN A 710 -16.86 20.73 -33.89
N ILE A 711 -16.40 20.04 -32.84
CA ILE A 711 -16.56 18.59 -32.66
C ILE A 711 -18.01 18.20 -32.36
N GLY A 712 -18.78 19.06 -31.67
CA GLY A 712 -20.13 18.72 -31.18
C GLY A 712 -20.09 17.94 -29.86
N LEU A 713 -19.10 18.24 -29.01
CA LEU A 713 -19.04 17.72 -27.65
C LEU A 713 -20.20 18.28 -26.82
N ASN A 714 -20.76 17.46 -25.93
CA ASN A 714 -21.68 17.96 -24.92
C ASN A 714 -20.91 18.65 -23.78
N GLU A 715 -21.64 19.25 -22.84
CA GLU A 715 -21.03 20.00 -21.73
C GLU A 715 -20.08 19.13 -20.89
N TYR A 716 -20.49 17.91 -20.54
CA TYR A 716 -19.68 17.01 -19.71
C TYR A 716 -18.41 16.54 -20.44
N GLU A 717 -18.52 16.12 -21.71
CA GLU A 717 -17.37 15.76 -22.55
C GLU A 717 -16.39 16.95 -22.73
N THR A 718 -16.93 18.16 -22.88
CA THR A 718 -16.14 19.39 -23.00
C THR A 718 -15.34 19.65 -21.73
N GLN A 719 -15.97 19.50 -20.55
CA GLN A 719 -15.31 19.64 -19.26
C GLN A 719 -14.19 18.60 -19.08
N GLN A 720 -14.39 17.35 -19.52
CA GLN A 720 -13.33 16.34 -19.48
C GLN A 720 -12.15 16.71 -20.36
N LEU A 721 -12.40 17.11 -21.61
CA LEU A 721 -11.32 17.51 -22.51
C LEU A 721 -10.54 18.70 -21.95
N ILE A 722 -11.24 19.67 -21.38
CA ILE A 722 -10.66 20.80 -20.65
C ILE A 722 -9.75 20.35 -19.50
N ALA A 723 -10.20 19.39 -18.69
CA ALA A 723 -9.42 18.87 -17.56
C ALA A 723 -8.11 18.22 -18.04
N GLU A 724 -8.16 17.49 -19.15
CA GLU A 724 -6.98 16.92 -19.82
C GLU A 724 -5.99 18.02 -20.23
N PHE A 725 -6.48 19.07 -20.91
CA PHE A 725 -5.64 20.22 -21.27
C PHE A 725 -5.05 20.93 -20.05
N ASN A 726 -5.82 21.14 -18.98
CA ASN A 726 -5.34 21.77 -17.75
C ASN A 726 -4.18 20.97 -17.13
N ARG A 727 -4.27 19.64 -17.16
CA ARG A 727 -3.21 18.76 -16.63
C ARG A 727 -1.96 18.79 -17.52
N GLU A 728 -2.12 18.66 -18.83
CA GLU A 728 -0.99 18.62 -19.77
C GLU A 728 -0.27 19.97 -19.90
N MET A 729 -1.00 21.09 -19.90
CA MET A 729 -0.45 22.44 -20.03
C MET A 729 0.35 22.91 -18.81
N LYS A 730 0.22 22.24 -17.66
CA LYS A 730 0.92 22.62 -16.42
C LYS A 730 2.46 22.64 -16.58
N ASN A 731 2.99 21.82 -17.46
CA ASN A 731 4.44 21.71 -17.70
C ASN A 731 4.88 22.37 -19.02
N VAL A 732 3.98 23.07 -19.71
CA VAL A 732 4.28 23.78 -20.96
C VAL A 732 4.68 25.21 -20.61
N THR A 733 5.85 25.66 -21.06
CA THR A 733 6.39 26.97 -20.72
C THR A 733 6.37 27.98 -21.88
N SER A 734 6.09 27.52 -23.10
CA SER A 734 6.02 28.37 -24.28
C SER A 734 4.84 29.35 -24.23
N ASP A 735 5.02 30.54 -24.81
CA ASP A 735 3.94 31.54 -24.93
C ASP A 735 2.83 31.10 -25.90
N PHE A 736 3.18 30.26 -26.88
CA PHE A 736 2.28 29.72 -27.88
C PHE A 736 2.36 28.18 -27.96
N VAL A 737 1.17 27.62 -28.04
CA VAL A 737 0.66 26.30 -28.37
C VAL A 737 0.53 25.88 -29.82
N LYS A 738 1.03 24.73 -30.26
CA LYS A 738 0.42 23.97 -31.37
C LYS A 738 -0.48 22.89 -30.81
N LEU A 739 -1.73 22.87 -31.27
CA LEU A 739 -2.74 21.87 -30.93
C LEU A 739 -3.08 21.07 -32.20
N GLN A 740 -2.60 19.83 -32.29
CA GLN A 740 -2.80 18.96 -33.46
C GLN A 740 -3.60 17.71 -33.06
N LEU A 741 -4.54 17.27 -33.89
CA LEU A 741 -5.24 16.00 -33.66
C LEU A 741 -4.33 14.84 -34.05
N LEU A 742 -4.27 13.82 -33.19
CA LEU A 742 -3.60 12.58 -33.52
C LEU A 742 -4.38 11.81 -34.60
N PRO A 743 -3.72 11.41 -35.70
CA PRO A 743 -4.39 10.66 -36.76
C PRO A 743 -4.96 9.32 -36.31
N TYR A 744 -6.06 8.89 -36.92
CA TYR A 744 -6.77 7.67 -36.52
C TYR A 744 -5.91 6.41 -36.67
N ASP A 745 -5.07 6.33 -37.69
CA ASP A 745 -4.13 5.23 -37.92
C ASP A 745 -3.02 5.18 -36.86
N PHE A 746 -2.52 6.34 -36.41
CA PHE A 746 -1.61 6.42 -35.27
C PHE A 746 -2.30 5.86 -34.01
N LEU A 747 -3.50 6.37 -33.70
CA LEU A 747 -4.28 5.94 -32.54
C LEU A 747 -4.63 4.45 -32.59
N HIS A 748 -4.95 3.92 -33.77
CA HIS A 748 -5.24 2.49 -33.97
C HIS A 748 -3.99 1.61 -33.81
N SER A 749 -2.80 2.13 -34.09
CA SER A 749 -1.56 1.36 -34.00
C SER A 749 -1.00 1.34 -32.58
N TYR A 750 -1.07 2.47 -31.87
CA TYR A 750 -0.34 2.66 -30.61
C TYR A 750 -1.22 2.88 -29.38
N LEU A 751 -2.49 3.28 -29.54
CA LEU A 751 -3.45 3.45 -28.45
C LEU A 751 -4.70 2.61 -28.72
N LYS A 752 -4.53 1.28 -28.81
CA LYS A 752 -5.61 0.39 -29.25
C LYS A 752 -6.74 0.35 -28.23
N VAL A 753 -7.95 0.61 -28.72
CA VAL A 753 -9.20 0.46 -27.99
C VAL A 753 -10.12 -0.41 -28.83
N SER A 754 -10.55 -1.54 -28.28
CA SER A 754 -11.46 -2.49 -28.95
C SER A 754 -12.80 -2.51 -28.24
N ILE A 755 -13.89 -2.43 -29.00
CA ILE A 755 -15.25 -2.27 -28.46
C ILE A 755 -16.18 -3.32 -29.06
N ASN A 756 -16.91 -4.02 -28.21
CA ASN A 756 -17.85 -5.09 -28.60
C ASN A 756 -19.21 -4.88 -27.89
N PRO A 757 -20.35 -4.83 -28.62
CA PRO A 757 -20.46 -4.91 -30.09
C PRO A 757 -19.81 -3.71 -30.78
N THR A 758 -19.44 -3.90 -32.05
CA THR A 758 -18.81 -2.83 -32.83
C THR A 758 -19.73 -1.61 -32.87
N PRO A 759 -19.25 -0.43 -32.45
CA PRO A 759 -20.08 0.77 -32.45
C PRO A 759 -20.40 1.18 -33.90
N LYS A 760 -21.56 1.82 -34.08
CA LYS A 760 -21.94 2.43 -35.36
C LYS A 760 -20.98 3.56 -35.72
N SER A 761 -20.51 4.30 -34.71
CA SER A 761 -19.52 5.36 -34.86
C SER A 761 -18.58 5.38 -33.65
N PHE A 762 -17.28 5.47 -33.91
CA PHE A 762 -16.24 5.62 -32.89
C PHE A 762 -15.38 6.84 -33.21
N TYR A 763 -15.60 7.92 -32.45
CA TYR A 763 -14.90 9.18 -32.59
C TYR A 763 -13.75 9.25 -31.59
N ARG A 764 -12.53 9.58 -32.05
CA ARG A 764 -11.35 9.70 -31.21
C ARG A 764 -10.68 11.05 -31.44
N TYR A 765 -10.69 11.91 -30.42
CA TYR A 765 -10.11 13.25 -30.43
C TYR A 765 -9.03 13.37 -29.36
N LEU A 766 -7.83 12.87 -29.68
CA LEU A 766 -6.66 13.04 -28.82
C LEU A 766 -5.78 14.15 -29.41
N PHE A 767 -5.49 15.16 -28.61
CA PHE A 767 -4.69 16.31 -29.02
C PHE A 767 -3.23 16.12 -28.62
N TYR A 768 -2.33 16.37 -29.56
CA TYR A 768 -0.91 16.51 -29.30
C TYR A 768 -0.57 18.00 -29.16
N ILE A 769 0.01 18.34 -28.01
CA ILE A 769 0.38 19.69 -27.65
C ILE A 769 1.90 19.82 -27.80
N THR A 770 2.33 20.77 -28.63
CA THR A 770 3.75 21.10 -28.81
C THR A 770 3.98 22.60 -28.72
N PRO A 771 5.20 23.03 -28.37
CA PRO A 771 5.57 24.45 -28.42
C PRO A 771 5.45 25.01 -29.83
N ALA A 772 5.07 26.28 -29.93
CA ALA A 772 4.90 27.00 -31.19
C ALA A 772 5.48 28.41 -31.12
N GLN A 773 5.77 28.97 -32.29
CA GLN A 773 6.05 30.40 -32.44
C GLN A 773 4.77 31.15 -32.79
N LYS A 774 4.71 32.44 -32.45
CA LYS A 774 3.52 33.28 -32.66
C LYS A 774 3.08 33.36 -34.14
N ASP A 775 4.05 33.34 -35.05
CA ASP A 775 3.87 33.47 -36.49
C ASP A 775 3.76 32.12 -37.21
N GLU A 776 3.83 31.01 -36.48
CA GLU A 776 3.57 29.68 -37.03
C GLU A 776 2.08 29.57 -37.42
N THR A 777 1.82 29.00 -38.59
CA THR A 777 0.46 28.80 -39.10
C THR A 777 0.25 27.36 -39.50
N LEU A 778 -0.84 26.77 -39.00
CA LEU A 778 -1.33 25.46 -39.42
C LEU A 778 -2.63 25.63 -40.21
N ASN A 779 -2.90 24.70 -41.11
CA ASN A 779 -4.21 24.63 -41.75
C ASN A 779 -5.26 24.23 -40.73
N GLN A 780 -6.49 24.72 -40.86
CA GLN A 780 -7.56 24.31 -39.97
C GLN A 780 -7.86 22.82 -40.19
N PRO A 781 -7.92 21.99 -39.13
CA PRO A 781 -8.14 20.55 -39.27
C PRO A 781 -9.56 20.25 -39.73
N HIS A 782 -9.70 19.20 -40.54
CA HIS A 782 -11.03 18.65 -40.82
C HIS A 782 -11.54 17.86 -39.61
N ILE A 783 -12.64 18.33 -39.01
CA ILE A 783 -13.24 17.70 -37.83
C ILE A 783 -14.60 17.12 -38.21
N GLU A 784 -14.74 15.81 -38.06
CA GLU A 784 -16.04 15.14 -38.14
C GLU A 784 -16.88 15.52 -36.91
N LYS A 785 -18.17 15.83 -37.10
CA LYS A 785 -19.06 16.14 -35.97
C LYS A 785 -19.56 14.87 -35.31
N VAL A 786 -19.58 14.85 -33.98
CA VAL A 786 -20.16 13.75 -33.20
C VAL A 786 -21.68 13.69 -33.40
N VAL A 787 -22.17 12.55 -33.87
CA VAL A 787 -23.61 12.25 -33.96
C VAL A 787 -23.93 11.05 -33.08
N ARG A 788 -24.74 11.25 -32.02
CA ARG A 788 -25.09 10.23 -31.03
C ARG A 788 -26.33 9.43 -31.45
N ASN A 789 -26.19 8.61 -32.50
CA ASN A 789 -27.25 7.74 -33.02
C ASN A 789 -26.75 6.28 -33.12
N GLY A 790 -27.54 5.31 -32.63
CA GLY A 790 -27.10 3.93 -32.44
C GLY A 790 -26.13 3.76 -31.26
N LEU A 791 -25.23 2.77 -31.34
CA LEU A 791 -24.12 2.63 -30.39
C LEU A 791 -22.97 3.54 -30.83
N VAL A 792 -22.66 4.55 -30.03
CA VAL A 792 -21.65 5.57 -30.34
C VAL A 792 -20.65 5.67 -29.22
N VAL A 793 -19.38 5.80 -29.60
CA VAL A 793 -18.28 5.98 -28.65
C VAL A 793 -17.54 7.26 -29.00
N VAL A 794 -17.24 8.06 -27.99
CA VAL A 794 -16.43 9.27 -28.10
C VAL A 794 -15.27 9.12 -27.13
N GLU A 795 -14.04 9.29 -27.62
CA GLU A 795 -12.85 9.34 -26.79
C GLU A 795 -12.20 10.72 -26.94
N VAL A 796 -11.88 11.36 -25.82
CA VAL A 796 -11.20 12.67 -25.80
C VAL A 796 -9.98 12.61 -24.89
N GLY A 797 -8.90 13.29 -25.27
CA GLY A 797 -7.68 13.31 -24.47
C GLY A 797 -6.69 14.36 -24.96
N ALA A 798 -5.66 14.59 -24.17
CA ALA A 798 -4.55 15.46 -24.54
C ALA A 798 -3.22 14.82 -24.13
N LEU A 799 -2.17 15.14 -24.89
CA LEU A 799 -0.82 14.69 -24.66
C LEU A 799 0.14 15.84 -24.94
N ALA A 800 0.83 16.34 -23.92
CA ALA A 800 1.89 17.31 -24.12
C ALA A 800 3.25 16.63 -24.31
N ASN A 801 4.01 17.13 -25.29
CA ASN A 801 5.46 16.98 -25.28
C ASN A 801 6.04 18.10 -24.42
N PRO A 802 6.52 17.80 -23.19
CA PRO A 802 7.11 18.82 -22.34
C PRO A 802 8.38 19.38 -23.02
N ASP A 803 8.59 20.68 -22.84
CA ASP A 803 9.77 21.44 -23.33
C ASP A 803 11.12 20.81 -22.92
#